data_AF-A0A378X4E7-F1
#
_entry.id   AF-A0A378X4E7-F1
#
_cell.length_a   1.000
_cell.length_b   1.000
_cell.length_c   1.000
_cell.angle_alpha   90.00
_cell.angle_beta   90.00
_cell.angle_gamma   90.00
#
_symmetry.space_group_name_H-M   'P 1'
#
loop_
_entity.id
_entity.type
_entity.pdbx_description
1 polymer ?
#
loop_
_entity_poly.entity_id
_entity_poly.type
_entity_poly.pdbx_seq_one_letter_code
_entity_poly.pdbx_strand_id
1 'polypeptide(L)'
;MSEHQQFSESDPPASVPPTSLTSTPETGEAPTTPQHRRAPEPPGTRQTPGTRQTPGQQQIPGAQHIQGTQRADMPTAAASFTGPATAATPTGTGGPDTASYPSEPSRPTGRSGRTVRSRPTVRRLGAGLVPIPAVPQMDPMVAVLADPVVAEGRRYCWRCGRPVGRSTPAHAATAVGICDNCGAPYDFRPYLRAGDRVAGQYEIQGCIAHGGLGWIYLAIDRNVSDRWVVLKGLLHGGDAEAQAVAVAERRYLAELAHPSIVKIHNFVEHPGPDGSPIGYIVMEYVGGRSLRDLLDTHPRPERMPVPEAIAYILEILPALEYLHALELAYNDLKPDNIMVTEDQVKLIDLGATAPFDSYGNLYGTKGFQAPEIATTGPTAATDIYTVGRTLAVLTVNIPMVAGRYTDGIPHPDVEPVLARYEFLHRLLLTATDPDPARRFPSARVMTTQLAGVLREILATDTGTEHPQLSTLFSPPRTSFGTDELIAQTDVYADGVVRGKNLAARDIAAALPVPLIDPADPSAALLAGTVHSEPEHALDAVRAARRRAETAPGGAPDGFAAEATLAEVRIHLDLDQPGAARELLGSLGEHDWRTDWFQGLIALREQDYERAYDCFDTVLCALPGEIAPKLALAATAELVLQHWDSPDPAQWRRCAEKFYATVWRTDRGVVSAAFGLARQLAADGRVGAAVAALDEVPSASRHYTEARLTAVLLLLTAQPAEPADSEPEAGETQRTHAATDRLEESTLHVAAARLQALPATERRVAQLRILVLGTALAWLQAGHRPQASDRTLLGQPFTERGLRRGIESGLRALARTAPGRTHRYALVDLANAIRAKSWF
;
A
#
# COMPACT_ATOMS: atom_id res chain seq x y z
N MET A 1 46.53 41.28 -32.96
CA MET A 1 47.78 40.50 -33.00
C MET A 1 47.51 39.23 -32.20
N SER A 2 47.38 38.05 -32.81
CA SER A 2 47.52 37.74 -34.24
C SER A 2 46.78 36.43 -34.58
N GLU A 3 46.26 36.32 -35.82
CA GLU A 3 46.42 35.20 -36.79
C GLU A 3 46.12 33.75 -36.35
N HIS A 4 45.56 32.83 -37.16
CA HIS A 4 44.97 32.87 -38.52
C HIS A 4 43.99 31.66 -38.68
N GLN A 5 43.05 31.76 -39.64
CA GLN A 5 42.53 30.78 -40.64
C GLN A 5 42.99 29.27 -40.60
N GLN A 6 42.29 28.24 -41.14
CA GLN A 6 41.10 28.09 -42.04
C GLN A 6 40.68 26.59 -42.22
N PHE A 7 39.42 26.33 -42.66
CA PHE A 7 38.91 25.20 -43.52
C PHE A 7 39.25 23.69 -43.20
N SER A 8 38.58 22.64 -43.71
CA SER A 8 37.42 22.51 -44.64
C SER A 8 36.56 21.24 -44.40
N GLU A 9 35.63 20.95 -45.32
CA GLU A 9 34.60 19.89 -45.30
C GLU A 9 35.11 18.42 -45.31
N SER A 10 34.23 17.48 -44.89
CA SER A 10 33.89 16.27 -45.67
C SER A 10 32.68 15.51 -45.06
N ASP A 11 31.83 14.92 -45.91
CA ASP A 11 30.59 14.20 -45.56
C ASP A 11 30.77 12.64 -45.71
N PRO A 12 29.78 11.77 -45.41
CA PRO A 12 30.01 10.37 -44.97
C PRO A 12 30.16 9.31 -46.09
N PRO A 13 30.38 8.03 -45.71
CA PRO A 13 29.40 7.03 -46.15
C PRO A 13 29.09 5.84 -45.21
N ALA A 14 27.82 5.42 -45.25
CA ALA A 14 27.28 4.04 -45.36
C ALA A 14 27.57 2.91 -44.33
N SER A 15 26.55 2.06 -44.19
CA SER A 15 26.44 0.85 -43.34
C SER A 15 26.85 -0.46 -44.03
N VAL A 16 27.26 -1.47 -43.26
CA VAL A 16 27.61 -2.85 -43.70
C VAL A 16 26.99 -3.89 -42.73
N PRO A 17 26.56 -5.11 -43.17
CA PRO A 17 25.61 -5.96 -42.44
C PRO A 17 26.24 -7.15 -41.65
N PRO A 18 25.47 -7.88 -40.82
CA PRO A 18 25.94 -9.09 -40.13
C PRO A 18 26.13 -10.30 -41.07
N THR A 19 27.05 -11.20 -40.67
CA THR A 19 27.50 -12.36 -41.47
C THR A 19 26.91 -13.69 -40.98
N SER A 20 26.61 -14.61 -41.91
CA SER A 20 26.20 -15.99 -41.63
C SER A 20 27.25 -17.00 -42.08
N LEU A 21 27.45 -18.09 -41.33
CA LEU A 21 28.25 -19.26 -41.73
C LEU A 21 27.55 -20.57 -41.33
N THR A 22 27.79 -21.62 -42.12
CA THR A 22 27.07 -22.91 -42.07
C THR A 22 28.03 -24.10 -42.17
N SER A 23 27.82 -25.15 -41.38
CA SER A 23 28.41 -26.48 -41.65
C SER A 23 27.65 -27.64 -40.97
N THR A 24 26.92 -28.41 -41.77
CA THR A 24 26.57 -29.84 -41.59
C THR A 24 27.71 -30.72 -42.16
N PRO A 25 27.72 -32.09 -42.14
CA PRO A 25 26.65 -33.11 -41.93
C PRO A 25 27.02 -34.19 -40.87
N GLU A 26 26.40 -35.36 -40.66
CA GLU A 26 25.36 -36.25 -41.28
C GLU A 26 24.50 -36.90 -40.14
N THR A 27 23.52 -37.84 -40.25
CA THR A 27 22.64 -38.52 -41.27
C THR A 27 21.33 -38.93 -40.51
N GLY A 28 20.26 -39.56 -41.04
CA GLY A 28 19.88 -40.08 -42.36
C GLY A 28 18.44 -40.65 -42.37
N GLU A 29 17.96 -41.14 -43.52
CA GLU A 29 16.75 -41.99 -43.75
C GLU A 29 15.32 -41.48 -43.36
N ALA A 30 14.75 -40.59 -44.19
CA ALA A 30 13.64 -40.82 -45.15
C ALA A 30 12.51 -41.88 -44.89
N PRO A 31 11.36 -41.84 -45.64
CA PRO A 31 10.52 -40.71 -46.10
C PRO A 31 8.97 -40.99 -46.07
N THR A 32 8.11 -39.97 -46.30
CA THR A 32 7.00 -39.99 -47.31
C THR A 32 6.14 -38.70 -47.31
N THR A 33 5.62 -38.34 -48.50
CA THR A 33 4.79 -37.13 -48.83
C THR A 33 4.28 -37.27 -50.29
N PRO A 34 3.39 -36.41 -50.86
CA PRO A 34 2.42 -35.44 -50.29
C PRO A 34 1.02 -35.44 -51.02
N GLN A 35 0.22 -34.36 -50.84
CA GLN A 35 -0.85 -33.84 -51.74
C GLN A 35 -2.20 -34.61 -51.81
N HIS A 36 -3.38 -34.01 -52.11
CA HIS A 36 -3.73 -32.61 -52.47
C HIS A 36 -5.20 -32.22 -52.13
N ARG A 37 -5.42 -30.96 -51.68
CA ARG A 37 -6.60 -30.04 -51.86
C ARG A 37 -8.03 -30.60 -52.12
N ARG A 38 -9.02 -30.11 -51.32
CA ARG A 38 -10.17 -29.30 -51.81
C ARG A 38 -10.90 -28.53 -50.68
N ALA A 39 -11.93 -27.73 -51.02
CA ALA A 39 -12.57 -26.68 -50.21
C ALA A 39 -14.11 -26.91 -50.05
N PRO A 40 -14.84 -26.13 -49.21
CA PRO A 40 -16.17 -26.50 -48.67
C PRO A 40 -17.40 -25.80 -49.31
N GLU A 41 -18.61 -26.36 -49.08
CA GLU A 41 -19.93 -25.75 -49.32
C GLU A 41 -21.01 -26.28 -48.31
N PRO A 42 -22.23 -25.66 -48.18
CA PRO A 42 -23.01 -25.69 -46.93
C PRO A 42 -24.40 -26.41 -46.95
N PRO A 43 -25.58 -25.83 -46.62
CA PRO A 43 -26.33 -26.24 -45.42
C PRO A 43 -27.75 -26.82 -45.63
N GLY A 44 -28.29 -27.49 -44.59
CA GLY A 44 -29.65 -28.08 -44.56
C GLY A 44 -30.74 -27.18 -43.93
N THR A 45 -32.02 -27.46 -44.24
CA THR A 45 -33.15 -26.52 -44.07
C THR A 45 -34.22 -26.92 -43.03
N ARG A 46 -35.04 -25.94 -42.63
CA ARG A 46 -36.18 -26.04 -41.70
C ARG A 46 -37.37 -26.84 -42.26
N GLN A 47 -38.24 -27.32 -41.36
CA GLN A 47 -39.70 -27.25 -41.56
C GLN A 47 -40.39 -26.64 -40.32
N THR A 48 -41.59 -26.11 -40.53
CA THR A 48 -42.47 -25.45 -39.53
C THR A 48 -43.85 -26.11 -39.51
N PRO A 49 -44.72 -25.82 -38.53
CA PRO A 49 -45.92 -25.09 -38.94
C PRO A 49 -46.52 -24.11 -37.90
N GLY A 50 -47.38 -23.20 -38.40
CA GLY A 50 -48.67 -22.93 -37.74
C GLY A 50 -48.77 -21.74 -36.78
N THR A 51 -49.07 -20.55 -37.31
CA THR A 51 -49.62 -19.44 -36.51
C THR A 51 -51.13 -19.59 -36.30
N ARG A 52 -51.67 -19.19 -35.13
CA ARG A 52 -52.69 -18.11 -35.01
C ARG A 52 -53.26 -17.89 -33.58
N GLN A 53 -53.34 -16.61 -33.22
CA GLN A 53 -54.45 -15.91 -32.53
C GLN A 53 -54.85 -16.27 -31.09
N THR A 54 -54.54 -15.35 -30.17
CA THR A 54 -55.37 -14.91 -29.03
C THR A 54 -56.77 -14.45 -29.51
N PRO A 55 -57.84 -14.53 -28.67
CA PRO A 55 -58.06 -13.52 -27.62
C PRO A 55 -58.78 -14.02 -26.34
N GLY A 56 -58.91 -13.15 -25.33
CA GLY A 56 -59.87 -13.35 -24.22
C GLY A 56 -59.57 -12.61 -22.90
N GLN A 57 -60.24 -11.48 -22.64
CA GLN A 57 -60.37 -10.90 -21.30
C GLN A 57 -61.79 -11.19 -20.75
N GLN A 58 -61.89 -11.66 -19.49
CA GLN A 58 -63.06 -11.56 -18.59
C GLN A 58 -62.61 -12.03 -17.19
N GLN A 59 -62.51 -11.18 -16.17
CA GLN A 59 -63.60 -10.66 -15.31
C GLN A 59 -64.20 -11.67 -14.31
N ILE A 60 -63.60 -11.73 -13.10
CA ILE A 60 -64.22 -11.46 -11.78
C ILE A 60 -65.76 -11.65 -11.74
N PRO A 61 -66.33 -12.55 -10.89
CA PRO A 61 -66.49 -12.23 -9.46
C PRO A 61 -66.52 -13.40 -8.45
N GLY A 62 -66.50 -13.08 -7.14
CA GLY A 62 -66.92 -14.02 -6.08
C GLY A 62 -66.25 -13.82 -4.72
N ALA A 63 -66.78 -12.93 -3.87
CA ALA A 63 -66.35 -12.79 -2.48
C ALA A 63 -67.51 -13.12 -1.52
N GLN A 64 -67.26 -13.94 -0.49
CA GLN A 64 -68.14 -14.08 0.67
C GLN A 64 -67.33 -14.27 1.98
N HIS A 65 -67.83 -13.67 3.06
CA HIS A 65 -67.27 -13.71 4.42
C HIS A 65 -67.60 -15.02 5.15
N ILE A 66 -66.69 -15.45 6.04
CA ILE A 66 -67.04 -15.86 7.42
C ILE A 66 -66.01 -15.23 8.39
N GLN A 67 -66.43 -14.91 9.62
CA GLN A 67 -65.58 -14.43 10.73
C GLN A 67 -64.85 -15.62 11.41
N GLY A 68 -63.74 -15.52 12.15
CA GLY A 68 -62.99 -14.39 12.69
C GLY A 68 -62.61 -14.66 14.16
N THR A 69 -61.39 -14.32 14.59
CA THR A 69 -60.99 -14.29 16.02
C THR A 69 -59.73 -13.41 16.21
N GLN A 70 -59.30 -13.20 17.47
CA GLN A 70 -58.53 -12.02 17.90
C GLN A 70 -57.00 -12.19 17.93
N ARG A 71 -56.31 -11.05 18.05
CA ARG A 71 -54.85 -10.90 18.18
C ARG A 71 -54.29 -11.54 19.46
N ALA A 72 -53.00 -11.89 19.40
CA ALA A 72 -52.08 -11.73 20.53
C ALA A 72 -50.74 -11.18 19.98
N ASP A 73 -50.28 -10.05 20.51
CA ASP A 73 -49.01 -9.42 20.15
C ASP A 73 -47.89 -9.89 21.10
N MET A 74 -46.73 -10.33 20.59
CA MET A 74 -45.44 -10.36 21.31
C MET A 74 -44.27 -10.18 20.31
N PRO A 75 -43.08 -9.67 20.73
CA PRO A 75 -42.18 -8.96 19.83
C PRO A 75 -40.96 -9.76 19.34
N THR A 76 -40.48 -9.41 18.14
CA THR A 76 -39.14 -9.75 17.65
C THR A 76 -38.09 -8.82 18.25
N ALA A 77 -37.33 -9.30 19.24
CA ALA A 77 -36.20 -8.57 19.81
C ALA A 77 -34.94 -8.75 18.93
N ALA A 78 -34.42 -7.67 18.36
CA ALA A 78 -33.12 -7.66 17.68
C ALA A 78 -32.00 -7.50 18.72
N ALA A 79 -31.26 -8.58 18.99
CA ALA A 79 -30.15 -8.57 19.95
C ALA A 79 -28.85 -8.06 19.32
N SER A 80 -28.47 -6.82 19.60
CA SER A 80 -27.15 -6.27 19.23
C SER A 80 -26.06 -6.81 20.16
N PHE A 81 -25.06 -7.52 19.63
CA PHE A 81 -23.91 -7.98 20.41
C PHE A 81 -22.91 -6.83 20.67
N THR A 82 -22.88 -6.34 21.91
CA THR A 82 -21.87 -5.37 22.38
C THR A 82 -20.62 -6.09 22.91
N GLY A 83 -19.45 -5.82 22.32
CA GLY A 83 -18.17 -6.22 22.90
C GLY A 83 -17.83 -5.43 24.18
N PRO A 84 -17.13 -6.02 25.16
CA PRO A 84 -16.86 -5.37 26.44
C PRO A 84 -15.70 -4.36 26.36
N ALA A 85 -15.97 -3.09 26.66
CA ALA A 85 -14.94 -2.06 26.84
C ALA A 85 -14.54 -1.92 28.32
N THR A 86 -13.34 -2.37 28.68
CA THR A 86 -12.80 -2.32 30.04
C THR A 86 -12.19 -0.95 30.38
N ALA A 87 -13.02 -0.03 30.85
CA ALA A 87 -12.55 1.26 31.37
C ALA A 87 -12.03 1.12 32.82
N ALA A 88 -10.71 1.15 33.00
CA ALA A 88 -10.05 1.18 34.32
C ALA A 88 -9.65 2.61 34.69
N THR A 89 -10.33 3.21 35.69
CA THR A 89 -9.99 4.54 36.21
C THR A 89 -9.12 4.40 37.47
N PRO A 90 -7.94 5.03 37.56
CA PRO A 90 -7.12 4.99 38.76
C PRO A 90 -7.69 5.91 39.84
N THR A 91 -8.11 5.34 40.98
CA THR A 91 -8.50 6.09 42.17
C THR A 91 -7.27 6.48 42.99
N GLY A 92 -7.02 7.79 43.15
CA GLY A 92 -5.94 8.33 43.96
C GLY A 92 -6.46 9.13 45.16
N THR A 93 -5.96 8.83 46.37
CA THR A 93 -6.31 9.51 47.63
C THR A 93 -5.04 10.00 48.34
N GLY A 94 -5.03 11.20 48.96
CA GLY A 94 -4.06 11.45 50.03
C GLY A 94 -3.62 12.86 50.44
N GLY A 95 -3.63 13.89 49.56
CA GLY A 95 -3.26 15.28 49.93
C GLY A 95 -1.82 15.48 50.47
N PRO A 96 -1.50 16.62 51.15
CA PRO A 96 -2.33 17.81 51.40
C PRO A 96 -1.69 19.15 50.93
N ASP A 97 -2.40 20.27 51.20
CA ASP A 97 -1.90 21.66 51.35
C ASP A 97 -1.28 22.40 50.13
N THR A 98 -1.68 23.62 49.74
CA THR A 98 -2.74 24.59 50.13
C THR A 98 -3.25 25.30 48.83
N ALA A 99 -4.08 26.35 48.74
CA ALA A 99 -4.60 27.38 49.67
C ALA A 99 -5.97 27.96 49.19
N SER A 100 -6.25 29.23 49.52
CA SER A 100 -7.53 29.96 49.32
C SER A 100 -7.26 31.31 48.60
N TYR A 101 -8.19 32.02 47.92
CA TYR A 101 -9.58 32.44 48.22
C TYR A 101 -10.25 32.96 46.91
N PRO A 102 -11.46 33.60 46.93
CA PRO A 102 -12.79 33.03 47.11
C PRO A 102 -13.66 33.20 45.82
N SER A 103 -14.96 32.90 45.87
CA SER A 103 -15.86 32.86 44.71
C SER A 103 -17.00 33.90 44.71
N GLU A 104 -17.39 34.36 43.52
CA GLU A 104 -18.69 35.00 43.24
C GLU A 104 -19.40 34.34 42.03
N PRO A 105 -20.70 34.02 42.09
CA PRO A 105 -21.43 33.38 41.00
C PRO A 105 -22.22 34.39 40.12
N SER A 106 -21.56 35.00 39.13
CA SER A 106 -22.22 35.90 38.17
C SER A 106 -23.17 35.14 37.22
N ARG A 107 -24.49 35.29 37.40
CA ARG A 107 -25.51 34.76 36.47
C ARG A 107 -25.33 35.34 35.05
N PRO A 108 -25.12 34.54 34.00
CA PRO A 108 -25.20 35.03 32.63
C PRO A 108 -26.67 35.26 32.23
N THR A 109 -27.03 36.49 31.90
CA THR A 109 -28.34 36.81 31.30
C THR A 109 -28.46 36.16 29.93
N GLY A 110 -29.51 35.38 29.70
CA GLY A 110 -29.69 34.63 28.46
C GLY A 110 -29.84 35.54 27.23
N ARG A 111 -28.81 35.58 26.39
CA ARG A 111 -28.91 36.01 24.98
C ARG A 111 -28.46 34.85 24.11
N SER A 112 -29.38 34.31 23.31
CA SER A 112 -29.09 33.19 22.40
C SER A 112 -28.25 33.67 21.21
N GLY A 113 -26.96 33.88 21.46
CA GLY A 113 -25.97 34.04 20.40
C GLY A 113 -25.78 32.68 19.72
N ARG A 114 -26.35 32.51 18.53
CA ARG A 114 -26.17 31.29 17.74
C ARG A 114 -24.68 31.17 17.38
N THR A 115 -23.94 30.35 18.14
CA THR A 115 -22.50 30.18 17.97
C THR A 115 -22.24 29.60 16.58
N VAL A 116 -21.81 30.46 15.66
CA VAL A 116 -21.24 30.04 14.39
C VAL A 116 -19.97 29.27 14.74
N ARG A 117 -20.05 27.93 14.70
CA ARG A 117 -18.86 27.08 14.83
C ARG A 117 -17.92 27.48 13.69
N SER A 118 -16.77 28.05 14.04
CA SER A 118 -15.68 28.28 13.10
C SER A 118 -15.33 26.93 12.47
N ARG A 119 -15.57 26.79 11.15
CA ARG A 119 -15.14 25.60 10.42
C ARG A 119 -13.61 25.44 10.54
N PRO A 120 -13.09 24.22 10.66
CA PRO A 120 -11.64 24.02 10.70
C PRO A 120 -11.03 24.42 9.34
N THR A 121 -10.02 25.28 9.37
CA THR A 121 -9.30 25.75 8.16
C THR A 121 -8.40 24.68 7.52
N VAL A 122 -8.24 23.55 8.20
CA VAL A 122 -7.48 22.38 7.76
C VAL A 122 -8.36 21.15 7.95
N ARG A 123 -8.65 20.45 6.86
CA ARG A 123 -9.31 19.14 6.83
C ARG A 123 -8.26 18.04 7.02
N ARG A 124 -8.68 16.84 7.40
CA ARG A 124 -7.82 15.64 7.43
C ARG A 124 -8.35 14.62 6.42
N LEU A 125 -7.56 14.29 5.40
CA LEU A 125 -7.88 13.29 4.37
C LEU A 125 -6.93 12.08 4.50
N GLY A 126 -7.16 11.04 3.70
CA GLY A 126 -6.29 9.84 3.67
C GLY A 126 -6.30 9.10 5.01
N ALA A 127 -7.42 8.44 5.32
CA ALA A 127 -7.69 7.83 6.64
C ALA A 127 -7.54 8.79 7.83
N GLY A 128 -7.71 10.11 7.60
CA GLY A 128 -7.57 11.16 8.62
C GLY A 128 -6.12 11.53 8.97
N LEU A 129 -5.12 10.98 8.26
CA LEU A 129 -3.71 11.19 8.58
C LEU A 129 -3.17 12.53 8.06
N VAL A 130 -3.54 12.91 6.83
CA VAL A 130 -2.91 14.01 6.09
C VAL A 130 -3.67 15.33 6.29
N PRO A 131 -3.03 16.40 6.83
CA PRO A 131 -3.64 17.71 6.95
C PRO A 131 -3.67 18.42 5.58
N ILE A 132 -4.88 18.74 5.11
CA ILE A 132 -5.13 19.39 3.82
C ILE A 132 -5.77 20.77 4.07
N PRO A 133 -5.18 21.88 3.57
CA PRO A 133 -5.81 23.20 3.63
C PRO A 133 -7.20 23.20 2.99
N ALA A 134 -8.18 23.84 3.62
CA ALA A 134 -9.50 23.98 3.03
C ALA A 134 -9.45 24.87 1.78
N VAL A 135 -9.96 24.39 0.65
CA VAL A 135 -10.17 25.22 -0.54
C VAL A 135 -11.32 26.19 -0.22
N PRO A 136 -11.12 27.52 -0.23
CA PRO A 136 -12.18 28.46 0.11
C PRO A 136 -13.30 28.40 -0.92
N GLN A 137 -14.55 28.46 -0.46
CA GLN A 137 -15.71 28.51 -1.37
C GLN A 137 -15.62 29.73 -2.27
N MET A 138 -15.51 29.50 -3.58
CA MET A 138 -15.51 30.54 -4.60
C MET A 138 -16.95 30.95 -4.94
N ASP A 139 -17.16 32.25 -5.21
CA ASP A 139 -18.38 32.73 -5.85
C ASP A 139 -18.46 32.13 -7.27
N PRO A 140 -19.55 31.42 -7.64
CA PRO A 140 -19.70 30.83 -8.97
C PRO A 140 -19.52 31.84 -10.11
N MET A 141 -19.87 33.12 -9.91
CA MET A 141 -19.70 34.16 -10.93
C MET A 141 -18.23 34.46 -11.24
N VAL A 142 -17.30 34.19 -10.32
CA VAL A 142 -15.84 34.35 -10.56
C VAL A 142 -15.31 33.28 -11.53
N ALA A 143 -16.02 32.16 -11.71
CA ALA A 143 -15.68 31.16 -12.72
C ALA A 143 -16.12 31.56 -14.14
N VAL A 144 -16.97 32.59 -14.31
CA VAL A 144 -17.50 33.00 -15.62
C VAL A 144 -16.43 33.77 -16.41
N LEU A 145 -16.13 33.28 -17.61
CA LEU A 145 -15.14 33.86 -18.52
C LEU A 145 -15.64 35.17 -19.11
N ALA A 146 -14.90 36.26 -18.90
CA ALA A 146 -15.21 37.57 -19.46
C ALA A 146 -15.13 37.64 -21.00
N ASP A 147 -14.28 36.81 -21.61
CA ASP A 147 -14.21 36.62 -23.06
C ASP A 147 -14.10 35.11 -23.40
N PRO A 148 -15.20 34.42 -23.75
CA PRO A 148 -15.23 32.99 -24.01
C PRO A 148 -14.68 32.65 -25.41
N VAL A 149 -13.35 32.67 -25.55
CA VAL A 149 -12.64 32.35 -26.80
C VAL A 149 -11.65 31.19 -26.61
N VAL A 150 -11.74 30.17 -27.47
CA VAL A 150 -10.72 29.11 -27.53
C VAL A 150 -9.48 29.64 -28.25
N ALA A 151 -8.39 29.81 -27.50
CA ALA A 151 -7.07 30.19 -28.04
C ALA A 151 -6.54 29.17 -29.07
N GLU A 152 -5.91 29.63 -30.14
CA GLU A 152 -5.50 28.79 -31.29
C GLU A 152 -4.71 27.53 -30.91
N GLY A 153 -3.75 27.65 -29.98
CA GLY A 153 -2.95 26.53 -29.50
C GLY A 153 -3.75 25.40 -28.84
N ARG A 154 -4.98 25.69 -28.38
CA ARG A 154 -5.92 24.72 -27.79
C ARG A 154 -7.01 24.24 -28.77
N ARG A 155 -7.01 24.70 -30.03
CA ARG A 155 -7.94 24.23 -31.07
C ARG A 155 -7.47 22.90 -31.66
N TYR A 156 -8.29 21.86 -31.50
CA TYR A 156 -8.06 20.51 -31.98
C TYR A 156 -9.38 19.90 -32.48
N CYS A 157 -9.33 19.02 -33.48
CA CYS A 157 -10.50 18.34 -34.00
C CYS A 157 -11.00 17.28 -33.00
N TRP A 158 -12.25 17.37 -32.57
CA TRP A 158 -12.89 16.41 -31.66
C TRP A 158 -12.83 14.96 -32.17
N ARG A 159 -12.87 14.73 -33.49
CA ARG A 159 -12.88 13.38 -34.08
C ARG A 159 -11.50 12.76 -34.27
N CYS A 160 -10.47 13.54 -34.62
CA CYS A 160 -9.14 12.99 -34.97
C CYS A 160 -7.96 13.54 -34.16
N GLY A 161 -8.20 14.45 -33.22
CA GLY A 161 -7.18 15.02 -32.33
C GLY A 161 -6.12 15.90 -33.00
N ARG A 162 -6.22 16.16 -34.32
CA ARG A 162 -5.26 17.04 -35.03
C ARG A 162 -5.58 18.53 -34.79
N PRO A 163 -4.57 19.42 -34.83
CA PRO A 163 -4.76 20.88 -34.92
C PRO A 163 -5.75 21.28 -36.02
N VAL A 164 -6.65 22.22 -35.73
CA VAL A 164 -7.59 22.83 -36.68
C VAL A 164 -7.85 24.30 -36.32
N GLY A 165 -8.34 25.12 -37.25
CA GLY A 165 -8.75 26.51 -36.96
C GLY A 165 -7.61 27.41 -36.47
N ARG A 166 -6.37 27.11 -36.83
CA ARG A 166 -5.16 27.87 -36.48
C ARG A 166 -4.68 28.68 -37.66
N SER A 167 -3.91 29.74 -37.38
CA SER A 167 -3.25 30.54 -38.40
C SER A 167 -2.21 29.70 -39.17
N THR A 168 -2.14 29.93 -40.48
CA THR A 168 -1.15 29.35 -41.40
C THR A 168 -0.65 30.43 -42.35
N PRO A 169 0.47 30.23 -43.06
CA PRO A 169 0.94 31.21 -44.06
C PRO A 169 -0.05 31.49 -45.21
N ALA A 170 -1.07 30.65 -45.39
CA ALA A 170 -2.10 30.79 -46.43
C ALA A 170 -3.45 31.34 -45.90
N HIS A 171 -3.78 31.11 -44.62
CA HIS A 171 -5.10 31.41 -44.06
C HIS A 171 -5.02 31.90 -42.59
N ALA A 172 -5.82 32.92 -42.27
CA ALA A 172 -6.03 33.37 -40.90
C ALA A 172 -6.77 32.32 -40.05
N ALA A 173 -6.61 32.40 -38.74
CA ALA A 173 -7.20 31.43 -37.80
C ALA A 173 -8.73 31.54 -37.70
N THR A 174 -9.44 30.48 -38.02
CA THR A 174 -10.91 30.43 -37.93
C THR A 174 -11.38 29.75 -36.63
N ALA A 175 -12.45 30.30 -36.03
CA ALA A 175 -13.14 29.64 -34.92
C ALA A 175 -14.13 28.55 -35.38
N VAL A 176 -14.44 28.50 -36.68
CA VAL A 176 -15.43 27.61 -37.30
C VAL A 176 -14.83 27.04 -38.59
N GLY A 177 -15.15 25.79 -38.93
CA GLY A 177 -14.75 25.21 -40.20
C GLY A 177 -14.93 23.70 -40.26
N ILE A 178 -14.19 23.07 -41.18
CA ILE A 178 -14.15 21.62 -41.38
C ILE A 178 -12.68 21.17 -41.18
N CYS A 179 -12.48 20.03 -40.52
CA CYS A 179 -11.14 19.48 -40.31
C CYS A 179 -10.57 18.91 -41.63
N ASP A 180 -9.55 19.55 -42.19
CA ASP A 180 -8.91 19.21 -43.46
C ASP A 180 -8.46 17.74 -43.57
N ASN A 181 -8.19 17.10 -42.43
CA ASN A 181 -7.77 15.70 -42.36
C ASN A 181 -8.92 14.66 -42.37
N CYS A 182 -10.13 15.00 -41.93
CA CYS A 182 -11.18 14.00 -41.71
C CYS A 182 -12.63 14.45 -41.98
N GLY A 183 -12.84 15.65 -42.52
CA GLY A 183 -14.17 16.15 -42.88
C GLY A 183 -15.09 16.47 -41.71
N ALA A 184 -14.67 16.27 -40.46
CA ALA A 184 -15.48 16.58 -39.28
C ALA A 184 -15.60 18.11 -39.10
N PRO A 185 -16.82 18.66 -38.95
CA PRO A 185 -17.00 20.08 -38.65
C PRO A 185 -16.49 20.42 -37.24
N TYR A 186 -16.07 21.66 -37.05
CA TYR A 186 -15.75 22.25 -35.75
C TYR A 186 -16.32 23.67 -35.63
N ASP A 187 -16.79 24.00 -34.44
CA ASP A 187 -17.13 25.35 -34.02
C ASP A 187 -16.64 25.52 -32.57
N PHE A 188 -15.83 26.55 -32.34
CA PHE A 188 -15.25 26.88 -31.03
C PHE A 188 -15.96 28.07 -30.38
N ARG A 189 -17.09 28.54 -30.93
CA ARG A 189 -17.90 29.63 -30.35
C ARG A 189 -18.89 29.08 -29.32
N PRO A 190 -19.25 29.85 -28.28
CA PRO A 190 -20.34 29.47 -27.39
C PRO A 190 -21.69 29.55 -28.12
N TYR A 191 -22.50 28.51 -27.96
CA TYR A 191 -23.85 28.43 -28.52
C TYR A 191 -24.88 29.10 -27.60
N LEU A 192 -24.70 28.99 -26.28
CA LEU A 192 -25.52 29.66 -25.28
C LEU A 192 -24.82 30.93 -24.78
N ARG A 193 -25.59 31.95 -24.43
CA ARG A 193 -25.16 33.28 -23.98
C ARG A 193 -25.75 33.62 -22.62
N ALA A 194 -25.14 34.59 -21.93
CA ALA A 194 -25.70 35.12 -20.69
C ALA A 194 -27.11 35.71 -20.94
N GLY A 195 -28.09 35.28 -20.14
CA GLY A 195 -29.51 35.61 -20.28
C GLY A 195 -30.35 34.60 -21.08
N ASP A 196 -29.74 33.64 -21.79
CA ASP A 196 -30.49 32.58 -22.47
C ASP A 196 -31.17 31.66 -21.44
N ARG A 197 -32.35 31.11 -21.78
CA ARG A 197 -33.15 30.29 -20.87
C ARG A 197 -33.46 28.91 -21.43
N VAL A 198 -32.59 27.95 -21.15
CA VAL A 198 -32.69 26.55 -21.63
C VAL A 198 -33.87 25.84 -20.96
N ALA A 199 -34.67 25.14 -21.77
CA ALA A 199 -35.89 24.42 -21.38
C ALA A 199 -36.90 25.22 -20.52
N GLY A 200 -36.85 26.56 -20.56
CA GLY A 200 -37.65 27.43 -19.68
C GLY A 200 -37.24 27.40 -18.19
N GLN A 201 -36.21 26.65 -17.82
CA GLN A 201 -35.80 26.40 -16.43
C GLN A 201 -34.43 26.99 -16.09
N TYR A 202 -33.43 26.81 -16.95
CA TYR A 202 -32.04 27.11 -16.64
C TYR A 202 -31.60 28.41 -17.30
N GLU A 203 -31.32 29.42 -16.49
CA GLU A 203 -30.92 30.75 -16.95
C GLU A 203 -29.39 30.86 -16.97
N ILE A 204 -28.83 30.89 -18.19
CA ILE A 204 -27.39 30.87 -18.44
C ILE A 204 -26.77 32.19 -17.96
N GLN A 205 -25.69 32.12 -17.18
CA GLN A 205 -24.93 33.29 -16.73
C GLN A 205 -23.64 33.48 -17.53
N GLY A 206 -23.12 32.43 -18.16
CA GLY A 206 -22.00 32.49 -19.10
C GLY A 206 -21.21 31.18 -19.19
N CYS A 207 -20.10 31.19 -19.92
CA CYS A 207 -19.20 30.04 -20.04
C CYS A 207 -18.18 30.02 -18.89
N ILE A 208 -17.84 28.84 -18.38
CA ILE A 208 -16.81 28.66 -17.34
C ILE A 208 -15.58 27.91 -17.84
N ALA A 209 -15.74 27.04 -18.84
CA ALA A 209 -14.64 26.27 -19.42
C ALA A 209 -14.98 25.78 -20.84
N HIS A 210 -13.96 25.33 -21.59
CA HIS A 210 -14.13 24.63 -22.86
C HIS A 210 -13.35 23.30 -22.82
N GLY A 211 -14.06 22.19 -22.98
CA GLY A 211 -13.51 20.83 -22.97
C GLY A 211 -13.58 20.13 -24.34
N GLY A 212 -13.30 18.82 -24.36
CA GLY A 212 -13.37 18.00 -25.58
C GLY A 212 -14.79 17.86 -26.17
N LEU A 213 -15.82 18.08 -25.35
CA LEU A 213 -17.23 18.11 -25.74
C LEU A 213 -17.78 19.55 -25.93
N GLY A 214 -16.89 20.53 -26.13
CA GLY A 214 -17.24 21.94 -26.34
C GLY A 214 -17.35 22.76 -25.05
N TRP A 215 -18.14 23.82 -25.11
CA TRP A 215 -18.32 24.78 -24.01
C TRP A 215 -19.12 24.21 -22.83
N ILE A 216 -18.70 24.61 -21.63
CA ILE A 216 -19.32 24.33 -20.33
C ILE A 216 -19.84 25.65 -19.78
N TYR A 217 -21.11 25.68 -19.39
CA TYR A 217 -21.86 26.89 -19.02
C TYR A 217 -22.32 26.86 -17.57
N LEU A 218 -22.24 27.99 -16.87
CA LEU A 218 -22.88 28.20 -15.58
C LEU A 218 -24.32 28.69 -15.79
N ALA A 219 -25.26 28.18 -15.00
CA ALA A 219 -26.64 28.61 -15.02
C ALA A 219 -27.29 28.58 -13.64
N ILE A 220 -28.42 29.27 -13.53
CA ILE A 220 -29.30 29.26 -12.36
C ILE A 220 -30.53 28.39 -12.68
N ASP A 221 -30.80 27.39 -11.85
CA ASP A 221 -32.00 26.55 -11.93
C ASP A 221 -33.18 27.26 -11.24
N ARG A 222 -33.94 28.02 -12.04
CA ARG A 222 -35.08 28.84 -11.58
C ARG A 222 -36.23 28.04 -10.99
N ASN A 223 -36.25 26.72 -11.14
CA ASN A 223 -37.30 25.86 -10.57
C ASN A 223 -36.90 25.26 -9.19
N VAL A 224 -35.63 25.35 -8.79
CA VAL A 224 -35.11 24.72 -7.56
C VAL A 224 -34.28 25.71 -6.75
N SER A 225 -34.97 26.65 -6.11
CA SER A 225 -34.39 27.62 -5.15
C SER A 225 -33.22 28.45 -5.68
N ASP A 226 -33.23 28.79 -6.98
CA ASP A 226 -32.16 29.54 -7.66
C ASP A 226 -30.75 28.95 -7.46
N ARG A 227 -30.65 27.62 -7.37
CA ARG A 227 -29.37 26.93 -7.21
C ARG A 227 -28.51 27.01 -8.46
N TRP A 228 -27.19 27.01 -8.25
CA TRP A 228 -26.19 26.94 -9.30
C TRP A 228 -26.09 25.55 -9.92
N VAL A 229 -26.12 25.49 -11.25
CA VAL A 229 -25.96 24.27 -12.04
C VAL A 229 -25.00 24.51 -13.21
N VAL A 230 -24.45 23.43 -13.75
CA VAL A 230 -23.60 23.45 -14.95
C VAL A 230 -24.33 22.74 -16.09
N LEU A 231 -24.27 23.34 -17.28
CA LEU A 231 -24.70 22.71 -18.53
C LEU A 231 -23.48 22.39 -19.40
N LYS A 232 -23.47 21.19 -19.98
CA LYS A 232 -22.43 20.72 -20.90
C LYS A 232 -23.08 20.09 -22.13
N GLY A 233 -22.61 20.44 -23.32
CA GLY A 233 -23.13 19.91 -24.58
C GLY A 233 -22.78 18.42 -24.77
N LEU A 234 -23.70 17.66 -25.35
CA LEU A 234 -23.50 16.27 -25.75
C LEU A 234 -23.15 16.21 -27.25
N LEU A 235 -21.86 16.18 -27.60
CA LEU A 235 -21.44 16.17 -29.02
C LEU A 235 -21.83 14.89 -29.76
N HIS A 236 -23.01 14.90 -30.37
CA HIS A 236 -23.38 14.01 -31.47
C HIS A 236 -23.87 14.87 -32.63
N GLY A 237 -22.95 15.23 -33.53
CA GLY A 237 -23.29 15.94 -34.77
C GLY A 237 -24.01 15.01 -35.74
N GLY A 238 -25.31 14.84 -35.53
CA GLY A 238 -26.19 13.94 -36.26
C GLY A 238 -27.64 14.42 -36.21
N ASP A 239 -28.54 13.59 -36.72
CA ASP A 239 -29.98 13.80 -36.65
C ASP A 239 -30.52 13.62 -35.21
N ALA A 240 -31.72 14.16 -34.95
CA ALA A 240 -32.34 14.14 -33.64
C ALA A 240 -32.56 12.71 -33.08
N GLU A 241 -32.63 11.70 -33.96
CA GLU A 241 -32.72 10.29 -33.58
C GLU A 241 -31.41 9.78 -32.94
N ALA A 242 -30.24 10.12 -33.51
CA ALA A 242 -28.95 9.83 -32.91
C ALA A 242 -28.77 10.53 -31.55
N GLN A 243 -29.29 11.76 -31.40
CA GLN A 243 -29.26 12.46 -30.11
C GLN A 243 -30.23 11.87 -29.08
N ALA A 244 -31.43 11.44 -29.50
CA ALA A 244 -32.39 10.76 -28.63
C ALA A 244 -31.84 9.43 -28.11
N VAL A 245 -31.14 8.65 -28.95
CA VAL A 245 -30.38 7.47 -28.54
C VAL A 245 -29.27 7.86 -27.56
N ALA A 246 -28.44 8.84 -27.91
CA ALA A 246 -27.33 9.31 -27.07
C ALA A 246 -27.76 9.83 -25.68
N VAL A 247 -29.00 10.33 -25.54
CA VAL A 247 -29.61 10.69 -24.25
C VAL A 247 -30.17 9.46 -23.54
N ALA A 248 -30.89 8.58 -24.24
CA ALA A 248 -31.46 7.36 -23.67
C ALA A 248 -30.36 6.45 -23.06
N GLU A 249 -29.26 6.25 -23.80
CA GLU A 249 -28.07 5.52 -23.37
C GLU A 249 -27.42 6.09 -22.10
N ARG A 250 -27.62 7.37 -21.78
CA ARG A 250 -27.00 8.05 -20.63
C ARG A 250 -27.95 8.34 -19.46
N ARG A 251 -29.23 7.93 -19.53
CA ARG A 251 -30.19 8.14 -18.44
C ARG A 251 -29.77 7.49 -17.12
N TYR A 252 -29.12 6.33 -17.17
CA TYR A 252 -28.63 5.63 -15.97
C TYR A 252 -27.67 6.49 -15.13
N LEU A 253 -26.93 7.42 -15.76
CA LEU A 253 -26.02 8.32 -15.05
C LEU A 253 -26.75 9.28 -14.09
N ALA A 254 -28.06 9.54 -14.30
CA ALA A 254 -28.88 10.33 -13.38
C ALA A 254 -29.34 9.56 -12.13
N GLU A 255 -29.19 8.23 -12.12
CA GLU A 255 -29.52 7.35 -10.99
C GLU A 255 -28.32 7.17 -10.04
N LEU A 256 -27.10 7.53 -10.48
CA LEU A 256 -25.88 7.47 -9.68
C LEU A 256 -25.94 8.41 -8.47
N ALA A 257 -25.66 7.86 -7.29
CA ALA A 257 -25.88 8.53 -6.01
C ALA A 257 -24.72 8.30 -5.02
N HIS A 258 -23.53 8.84 -5.34
CA HIS A 258 -22.33 8.76 -4.49
C HIS A 258 -21.80 10.17 -4.12
N PRO A 259 -21.38 10.43 -2.87
CA PRO A 259 -20.94 11.76 -2.43
C PRO A 259 -19.74 12.31 -3.22
N SER A 260 -18.76 11.47 -3.55
CA SER A 260 -17.58 11.86 -4.34
C SER A 260 -17.81 11.86 -5.87
N ILE A 261 -19.07 11.86 -6.33
CA ILE A 261 -19.44 12.01 -7.75
C ILE A 261 -20.29 13.28 -7.92
N VAL A 262 -20.16 13.96 -9.05
CA VAL A 262 -21.03 15.08 -9.45
C VAL A 262 -22.45 14.57 -9.68
N LYS A 263 -23.44 15.18 -9.01
CA LYS A 263 -24.83 14.78 -9.20
C LYS A 263 -25.38 15.35 -10.50
N ILE A 264 -25.74 14.47 -11.44
CA ILE A 264 -26.55 14.84 -12.60
C ILE A 264 -27.97 15.20 -12.14
N HIS A 265 -28.59 16.16 -12.81
CA HIS A 265 -29.87 16.74 -12.43
C HIS A 265 -30.94 16.56 -13.50
N ASN A 266 -30.57 16.68 -14.77
CA ASN A 266 -31.50 16.57 -15.89
C ASN A 266 -30.74 16.37 -17.23
N PHE A 267 -31.48 15.98 -18.26
CA PHE A 267 -31.06 16.06 -19.66
C PHE A 267 -32.07 16.94 -20.40
N VAL A 268 -31.60 17.95 -21.13
CA VAL A 268 -32.46 18.94 -21.81
C VAL A 268 -31.96 19.26 -23.20
N GLU A 269 -32.85 19.76 -24.05
CA GLU A 269 -32.51 20.21 -25.40
C GLU A 269 -32.70 21.72 -25.55
N HIS A 270 -31.90 22.34 -26.42
CA HIS A 270 -32.05 23.73 -26.84
C HIS A 270 -31.77 23.88 -28.33
N PRO A 271 -32.48 24.74 -29.08
CA PRO A 271 -32.16 25.01 -30.48
C PRO A 271 -30.71 25.51 -30.64
N GLY A 272 -29.99 24.93 -31.58
CA GLY A 272 -28.67 25.35 -32.03
C GLY A 272 -28.73 26.52 -33.02
N PRO A 273 -27.56 27.01 -33.49
CA PRO A 273 -27.47 28.15 -34.42
C PRO A 273 -28.17 27.95 -35.77
N ASP A 274 -28.45 26.70 -36.15
CA ASP A 274 -29.16 26.29 -37.37
C ASP A 274 -30.62 25.85 -37.11
N GLY A 275 -31.08 25.89 -35.85
CA GLY A 275 -32.39 25.42 -35.41
C GLY A 275 -32.46 23.92 -35.10
N SER A 276 -31.38 23.15 -35.25
CA SER A 276 -31.34 21.75 -34.80
C SER A 276 -31.43 21.66 -33.27
N PRO A 277 -32.04 20.60 -32.68
CA PRO A 277 -32.02 20.43 -31.23
C PRO A 277 -30.61 19.99 -30.79
N ILE A 278 -29.99 20.72 -29.86
CA ILE A 278 -28.73 20.34 -29.22
C ILE A 278 -29.01 19.87 -27.79
N GLY A 279 -28.52 18.68 -27.45
CA GLY A 279 -28.64 18.07 -26.14
C GLY A 279 -27.60 18.57 -25.14
N TYR A 280 -28.05 18.85 -23.93
CA TYR A 280 -27.23 19.28 -22.80
C TYR A 280 -27.50 18.39 -21.58
N ILE A 281 -26.42 17.96 -20.93
CA ILE A 281 -26.51 17.40 -19.58
C ILE A 281 -26.46 18.53 -18.55
N VAL A 282 -27.37 18.49 -17.58
CA VAL A 282 -27.45 19.45 -16.46
C VAL A 282 -26.95 18.75 -15.20
N MET A 283 -25.99 19.36 -14.51
CA MET A 283 -25.33 18.77 -13.34
C MET A 283 -25.04 19.79 -12.23
N GLU A 284 -24.74 19.29 -11.04
CA GLU A 284 -24.31 20.04 -9.86
C GLU A 284 -23.12 20.97 -10.18
N TYR A 285 -23.17 22.24 -9.73
CA TYR A 285 -22.01 23.12 -9.75
C TYR A 285 -21.06 22.79 -8.59
N VAL A 286 -19.88 22.25 -8.91
CA VAL A 286 -18.83 21.90 -7.95
C VAL A 286 -17.85 23.07 -7.78
N GLY A 287 -18.17 24.01 -6.88
CA GLY A 287 -17.36 25.19 -6.59
C GLY A 287 -16.07 24.87 -5.84
N GLY A 288 -14.99 24.63 -6.59
CA GLY A 288 -13.68 24.26 -6.05
C GLY A 288 -12.57 24.42 -7.08
N ARG A 289 -11.44 23.73 -6.87
CA ARG A 289 -10.29 23.69 -7.79
C ARG A 289 -10.01 22.24 -8.22
N SER A 290 -9.59 22.01 -9.45
CA SER A 290 -9.19 20.67 -9.88
C SER A 290 -7.84 20.27 -9.29
N LEU A 291 -7.53 18.97 -9.22
CA LEU A 291 -6.17 18.53 -8.88
C LEU A 291 -5.15 19.01 -9.93
N ARG A 292 -5.57 19.26 -11.18
CA ARG A 292 -4.75 19.94 -12.19
C ARG A 292 -4.37 21.37 -11.75
N ASP A 293 -5.33 22.14 -11.25
CA ASP A 293 -5.07 23.51 -10.77
C ASP A 293 -4.17 23.52 -9.53
N LEU A 294 -4.36 22.56 -8.62
CA LEU A 294 -3.52 22.41 -7.41
C LEU A 294 -2.09 21.94 -7.77
N LEU A 295 -1.96 21.05 -8.75
CA LEU A 295 -0.66 20.64 -9.29
C LEU A 295 0.09 21.82 -9.91
N ASP A 296 -0.58 22.64 -10.73
CA ASP A 296 0.06 23.79 -11.38
C ASP A 296 0.30 25.00 -10.45
N THR A 297 -0.03 24.93 -9.15
CA THR A 297 0.53 25.84 -8.13
C THR A 297 1.90 25.43 -7.60
N HIS A 298 2.40 24.23 -7.94
CA HIS A 298 3.75 23.78 -7.56
C HIS A 298 4.78 24.22 -8.62
N PRO A 299 5.93 24.80 -8.22
CA PRO A 299 6.93 25.29 -9.17
C PRO A 299 7.70 24.13 -9.81
N ARG A 300 7.67 24.01 -11.14
CA ARG A 300 8.40 22.93 -11.83
C ARG A 300 9.92 23.07 -11.60
N PRO A 301 10.65 21.97 -11.33
CA PRO A 301 10.27 20.57 -11.52
C PRO A 301 9.51 19.90 -10.36
N GLU A 302 9.17 20.61 -9.29
CA GLU A 302 8.46 20.07 -8.14
C GLU A 302 7.04 19.57 -8.51
N ARG A 303 6.43 18.84 -7.57
CA ARG A 303 5.15 18.13 -7.71
C ARG A 303 4.35 18.22 -6.43
N MET A 304 3.09 17.78 -6.49
CA MET A 304 2.24 17.67 -5.30
C MET A 304 2.89 16.70 -4.30
N PRO A 305 2.98 17.03 -3.01
CA PRO A 305 3.50 16.13 -2.00
C PRO A 305 2.82 14.77 -2.04
N VAL A 306 3.61 13.69 -1.99
CA VAL A 306 3.07 12.32 -2.12
C VAL A 306 1.93 12.03 -1.12
N PRO A 307 2.01 12.42 0.18
CA PRO A 307 0.88 12.24 1.10
C PRO A 307 -0.40 12.93 0.65
N GLU A 308 -0.31 14.13 0.09
CA GLU A 308 -1.44 14.92 -0.38
C GLU A 308 -2.08 14.29 -1.63
N ALA A 309 -1.27 13.93 -2.62
CA ALA A 309 -1.75 13.24 -3.83
C ALA A 309 -2.42 11.91 -3.49
N ILE A 310 -1.83 11.11 -2.60
CA ILE A 310 -2.43 9.85 -2.12
C ILE A 310 -3.74 10.13 -1.37
N ALA A 311 -3.75 11.11 -0.46
CA ALA A 311 -4.95 11.43 0.31
C ALA A 311 -6.13 11.83 -0.57
N TYR A 312 -5.91 12.57 -1.67
CA TYR A 312 -6.96 12.87 -2.64
C TYR A 312 -7.45 11.66 -3.42
N ILE A 313 -6.56 10.73 -3.82
CA ILE A 313 -6.95 9.51 -4.53
C ILE A 313 -7.75 8.55 -3.63
N LEU A 314 -7.43 8.48 -2.32
CA LEU A 314 -8.18 7.68 -1.35
C LEU A 314 -9.64 8.15 -1.14
N GLU A 315 -9.96 9.44 -1.34
CA GLU A 315 -11.34 9.95 -1.30
C GLU A 315 -12.15 9.63 -2.58
N ILE A 316 -11.46 9.21 -3.65
CA ILE A 316 -12.03 8.93 -4.98
C ILE A 316 -12.17 7.43 -5.24
N LEU A 317 -11.27 6.57 -4.74
CA LEU A 317 -11.35 5.12 -4.94
C LEU A 317 -12.72 4.50 -4.54
N PRO A 318 -13.40 4.92 -3.45
CA PRO A 318 -14.76 4.43 -3.15
C PRO A 318 -15.82 4.78 -4.20
N ALA A 319 -15.62 5.88 -4.96
CA ALA A 319 -16.50 6.23 -6.07
C ALA A 319 -16.32 5.29 -7.27
N LEU A 320 -15.08 4.84 -7.51
CA LEU A 320 -14.78 3.85 -8.53
C LEU A 320 -15.30 2.47 -8.11
N GLU A 321 -15.12 2.08 -6.84
CA GLU A 321 -15.71 0.85 -6.29
C GLU A 321 -17.24 0.82 -6.44
N TYR A 322 -17.92 1.94 -6.17
CA TYR A 322 -19.36 2.09 -6.40
C TYR A 322 -19.76 1.95 -7.87
N LEU A 323 -18.98 2.49 -8.82
CA LEU A 323 -19.22 2.30 -10.26
C LEU A 323 -18.96 0.85 -10.69
N HIS A 324 -17.88 0.24 -10.20
CA HIS A 324 -17.50 -1.14 -10.52
C HIS A 324 -18.54 -2.15 -10.01
N ALA A 325 -19.15 -1.88 -8.85
CA ALA A 325 -20.28 -2.66 -8.30
C ALA A 325 -21.60 -2.50 -9.10
N LEU A 326 -21.64 -1.61 -10.08
CA LEU A 326 -22.73 -1.42 -11.04
C LEU A 326 -22.32 -1.82 -12.48
N GLU A 327 -21.18 -2.51 -12.64
CA GLU A 327 -20.58 -2.89 -13.93
C GLU A 327 -20.29 -1.68 -14.85
N LEU A 328 -19.91 -0.53 -14.25
CA LEU A 328 -19.57 0.71 -14.95
C LEU A 328 -18.09 1.08 -14.74
N ALA A 329 -17.40 1.47 -15.81
CA ALA A 329 -16.06 2.07 -15.75
C ALA A 329 -16.12 3.60 -15.92
N TYR A 330 -15.21 4.34 -15.29
CA TYR A 330 -15.10 5.80 -15.39
C TYR A 330 -14.32 6.27 -16.63
N ASN A 331 -13.34 5.49 -17.09
CA ASN A 331 -12.55 5.63 -18.34
C ASN A 331 -11.65 6.86 -18.51
N ASP A 332 -11.96 8.00 -17.88
CA ASP A 332 -11.23 9.26 -18.06
C ASP A 332 -10.76 9.87 -16.73
N LEU A 333 -10.24 9.05 -15.81
CA LEU A 333 -9.65 9.56 -14.57
C LEU A 333 -8.32 10.26 -14.85
N LYS A 334 -8.22 11.52 -14.41
CA LYS A 334 -7.05 12.39 -14.54
C LYS A 334 -7.19 13.58 -13.59
N PRO A 335 -6.11 14.36 -13.30
CA PRO A 335 -6.16 15.48 -12.35
C PRO A 335 -7.22 16.56 -12.68
N ASP A 336 -7.50 16.77 -13.96
CA ASP A 336 -8.47 17.76 -14.45
C ASP A 336 -9.92 17.40 -14.08
N ASN A 337 -10.23 16.11 -13.92
CA ASN A 337 -11.57 15.59 -13.68
C ASN A 337 -11.88 15.35 -12.19
N ILE A 338 -10.92 15.62 -11.29
CA ILE A 338 -11.06 15.49 -9.84
C ILE A 338 -11.04 16.89 -9.21
N MET A 339 -12.17 17.32 -8.64
CA MET A 339 -12.36 18.63 -8.01
C MET A 339 -12.28 18.55 -6.48
N VAL A 340 -11.55 19.48 -5.87
CA VAL A 340 -11.46 19.66 -4.41
C VAL A 340 -12.24 20.92 -4.01
N THR A 341 -13.22 20.74 -3.13
CA THR A 341 -13.99 21.83 -2.51
C THR A 341 -13.58 22.01 -1.05
N GLU A 342 -14.22 22.94 -0.33
CA GLU A 342 -14.04 23.13 1.12
C GLU A 342 -14.24 21.81 1.89
N ASP A 343 -15.39 21.14 1.66
CA ASP A 343 -15.84 19.98 2.43
C ASP A 343 -15.58 18.62 1.73
N GLN A 344 -15.44 18.56 0.39
CA GLN A 344 -15.45 17.30 -0.38
C GLN A 344 -14.33 17.20 -1.45
N VAL A 345 -14.22 16.01 -2.05
CA VAL A 345 -13.45 15.72 -3.29
C VAL A 345 -14.40 14.99 -4.23
N LYS A 346 -14.48 15.37 -5.52
CA LYS A 346 -15.50 14.88 -6.46
C LYS A 346 -14.96 14.60 -7.87
N LEU A 347 -15.45 13.53 -8.48
CA LEU A 347 -15.40 13.30 -9.94
C LEU A 347 -16.43 14.17 -10.66
N ILE A 348 -16.03 14.89 -11.73
CA ILE A 348 -16.89 15.86 -12.43
C ILE A 348 -17.19 15.59 -13.91
N ASP A 349 -16.62 14.55 -14.52
CA ASP A 349 -16.86 14.27 -15.96
C ASP A 349 -17.25 12.81 -16.23
N LEU A 350 -18.56 12.54 -16.08
CA LEU A 350 -19.18 11.25 -16.44
C LEU A 350 -19.37 11.08 -17.96
N GLY A 351 -18.79 11.95 -18.81
CA GLY A 351 -18.96 11.91 -20.26
C GLY A 351 -18.31 10.70 -20.95
N ALA A 352 -17.35 10.05 -20.30
CA ALA A 352 -16.68 8.82 -20.75
C ALA A 352 -17.16 7.55 -20.02
N THR A 353 -18.05 7.68 -19.03
CA THR A 353 -18.56 6.54 -18.24
C THR A 353 -19.36 5.60 -19.12
N ALA A 354 -19.04 4.30 -19.06
CA ALA A 354 -19.63 3.27 -19.89
C ALA A 354 -19.70 1.92 -19.17
N PRO A 355 -20.62 1.02 -19.55
CA PRO A 355 -20.64 -0.36 -19.06
C PRO A 355 -19.34 -1.11 -19.35
N PHE A 356 -19.02 -2.10 -18.52
CA PHE A 356 -17.95 -3.06 -18.76
C PHE A 356 -18.15 -3.80 -20.09
N ASP A 357 -17.03 -4.20 -20.71
CA ASP A 357 -16.97 -4.92 -21.98
C ASP A 357 -17.76 -4.28 -23.14
N SER A 358 -18.04 -2.97 -23.06
CA SER A 358 -18.73 -2.23 -24.11
C SER A 358 -17.78 -1.86 -25.26
N TYR A 359 -18.26 -2.01 -26.50
CA TYR A 359 -17.48 -1.74 -27.72
C TYR A 359 -18.11 -0.60 -28.53
N GLY A 360 -17.29 0.35 -28.99
CA GLY A 360 -17.76 1.51 -29.76
C GLY A 360 -16.80 2.70 -29.68
N ASN A 361 -17.35 3.91 -29.51
CA ASN A 361 -16.57 5.13 -29.28
C ASN A 361 -16.04 5.16 -27.84
N LEU A 362 -14.91 4.50 -27.61
CA LEU A 362 -14.23 4.46 -26.31
C LEU A 362 -13.51 5.79 -26.03
N TYR A 363 -14.11 6.64 -25.20
CA TYR A 363 -13.55 7.94 -24.81
C TYR A 363 -12.55 7.80 -23.66
N GLY A 364 -11.48 8.58 -23.69
CA GLY A 364 -10.46 8.65 -22.64
C GLY A 364 -9.24 9.49 -23.04
N THR A 365 -8.47 9.96 -22.07
CA THR A 365 -7.30 10.83 -22.31
C THR A 365 -6.02 10.00 -22.55
N LYS A 366 -5.39 10.19 -23.73
CA LYS A 366 -4.14 9.52 -24.10
C LYS A 366 -2.99 9.89 -23.14
N GLY A 367 -2.28 8.86 -22.66
CA GLY A 367 -1.27 8.98 -21.61
C GLY A 367 -1.81 8.74 -20.18
N PHE A 368 -3.13 8.61 -20.02
CA PHE A 368 -3.81 8.09 -18.82
C PHE A 368 -4.56 6.79 -19.09
N GLN A 369 -5.23 6.68 -20.24
CA GLN A 369 -6.02 5.52 -20.66
C GLN A 369 -5.16 4.24 -20.78
N ALA A 370 -5.73 3.10 -20.38
CA ALA A 370 -5.07 1.79 -20.41
C ALA A 370 -4.80 1.29 -21.86
N PRO A 371 -3.68 0.57 -22.11
CA PRO A 371 -3.30 0.15 -23.46
C PRO A 371 -4.23 -0.90 -24.08
N GLU A 372 -4.82 -1.78 -23.27
CA GLU A 372 -5.64 -2.91 -23.71
C GLU A 372 -7.12 -2.59 -23.93
N ILE A 373 -7.59 -1.38 -23.58
CA ILE A 373 -9.01 -0.98 -23.62
C ILE A 373 -9.66 -1.14 -25.01
N ALA A 374 -8.86 -1.04 -26.08
CA ALA A 374 -9.32 -1.24 -27.46
C ALA A 374 -9.56 -2.73 -27.82
N THR A 375 -9.08 -3.65 -26.99
CA THR A 375 -9.20 -5.10 -27.13
C THR A 375 -10.22 -5.67 -26.15
N THR A 376 -10.23 -5.19 -24.90
CA THR A 376 -11.13 -5.67 -23.84
C THR A 376 -12.45 -4.91 -23.74
N GLY A 377 -12.49 -3.66 -24.22
CA GLY A 377 -13.47 -2.68 -23.75
C GLY A 377 -13.13 -2.18 -22.33
N PRO A 378 -14.00 -1.35 -21.73
CA PRO A 378 -13.84 -0.86 -20.37
C PRO A 378 -13.92 -1.97 -19.32
N THR A 379 -13.06 -1.92 -18.30
CA THR A 379 -13.09 -2.83 -17.15
C THR A 379 -12.63 -2.13 -15.87
N ALA A 380 -12.86 -2.74 -14.71
CA ALA A 380 -12.24 -2.29 -13.45
C ALA A 380 -10.71 -2.17 -13.57
N ALA A 381 -10.04 -3.10 -14.27
CA ALA A 381 -8.59 -3.06 -14.49
C ALA A 381 -8.15 -1.88 -15.37
N THR A 382 -8.97 -1.42 -16.33
CA THR A 382 -8.67 -0.20 -17.10
C THR A 382 -8.77 1.06 -16.24
N ASP A 383 -9.72 1.12 -15.29
CA ASP A 383 -9.81 2.23 -14.35
C ASP A 383 -8.63 2.24 -13.37
N ILE A 384 -8.22 1.08 -12.82
CA ILE A 384 -7.05 0.95 -11.94
C ILE A 384 -5.77 1.51 -12.60
N TYR A 385 -5.59 1.26 -13.90
CA TYR A 385 -4.53 1.86 -14.69
C TYR A 385 -4.63 3.40 -14.69
N THR A 386 -5.82 3.97 -14.94
CA THR A 386 -6.01 5.43 -14.88
C THR A 386 -5.76 6.02 -13.48
N VAL A 387 -6.02 5.28 -12.39
CA VAL A 387 -5.64 5.68 -11.02
C VAL A 387 -4.12 5.75 -10.87
N GLY A 388 -3.40 4.70 -11.27
CA GLY A 388 -1.93 4.68 -11.23
C GLY A 388 -1.31 5.81 -12.06
N ARG A 389 -1.82 6.04 -13.27
CA ARG A 389 -1.40 7.17 -14.13
C ARG A 389 -1.70 8.53 -13.51
N THR A 390 -2.86 8.69 -12.88
CA THR A 390 -3.24 9.94 -12.21
C THR A 390 -2.31 10.23 -11.03
N LEU A 391 -2.09 9.26 -10.14
CA LEU A 391 -1.18 9.39 -9.00
C LEU A 391 0.26 9.70 -9.44
N ALA A 392 0.75 9.03 -10.49
CA ALA A 392 2.07 9.30 -11.04
C ALA A 392 2.18 10.72 -11.64
N VAL A 393 1.20 11.20 -12.41
CA VAL A 393 1.21 12.58 -12.96
C VAL A 393 1.20 13.64 -11.85
N LEU A 394 0.53 13.39 -10.72
CA LEU A 394 0.50 14.28 -9.57
C LEU A 394 1.85 14.34 -8.83
N THR A 395 2.57 13.22 -8.75
CA THR A 395 3.72 13.04 -7.83
C THR A 395 5.10 13.03 -8.50
N VAL A 396 5.21 12.68 -9.78
CA VAL A 396 6.51 12.50 -10.48
C VAL A 396 6.62 13.23 -11.82
N ASN A 397 7.85 13.35 -12.32
CA ASN A 397 8.20 14.08 -13.53
C ASN A 397 8.02 13.25 -14.82
N ILE A 398 6.78 12.83 -15.12
CA ILE A 398 6.47 12.23 -16.43
C ILE A 398 6.61 13.28 -17.55
N PRO A 399 7.43 13.04 -18.59
CA PRO A 399 7.53 13.92 -19.75
C PRO A 399 6.21 14.04 -20.53
N MET A 400 6.04 15.18 -21.22
CA MET A 400 4.95 15.37 -22.19
C MET A 400 5.51 15.51 -23.61
N VAL A 401 5.02 14.68 -24.53
CA VAL A 401 5.40 14.67 -25.94
C VAL A 401 4.15 14.89 -26.79
N ALA A 402 4.17 15.90 -27.66
CA ALA A 402 3.04 16.29 -28.51
C ALA A 402 1.70 16.52 -27.78
N GLY A 403 1.76 16.91 -26.49
CA GLY A 403 0.58 17.20 -25.66
C GLY A 403 -0.03 16.00 -24.92
N ARG A 404 0.58 14.81 -24.99
CA ARG A 404 0.26 13.67 -24.10
C ARG A 404 1.43 13.39 -23.16
N TYR A 405 1.14 12.83 -21.99
CA TYR A 405 2.17 12.21 -21.15
C TYR A 405 2.76 10.98 -21.85
N THR A 406 4.05 10.70 -21.62
CA THR A 406 4.69 9.46 -22.09
C THR A 406 4.21 8.26 -21.28
N ASP A 407 4.08 7.13 -21.95
CA ASP A 407 3.61 5.87 -21.36
C ASP A 407 4.69 5.27 -20.42
N GLY A 408 4.30 4.47 -19.41
CA GLY A 408 5.21 3.90 -18.41
C GLY A 408 5.57 4.85 -17.23
N ILE A 409 6.24 4.30 -16.21
CA ILE A 409 6.67 5.00 -14.99
C ILE A 409 8.19 5.28 -15.06
N PRO A 410 8.71 6.46 -14.63
CA PRO A 410 10.14 6.73 -14.59
C PRO A 410 10.91 5.77 -13.68
N HIS A 411 12.14 5.40 -14.05
CA HIS A 411 13.01 4.59 -13.19
C HIS A 411 13.52 5.40 -11.98
N PRO A 412 13.66 4.80 -10.77
CA PRO A 412 14.17 5.48 -9.58
C PRO A 412 15.46 6.28 -9.77
N ASP A 413 16.39 5.81 -10.61
CA ASP A 413 17.68 6.49 -10.88
C ASP A 413 17.51 7.92 -11.45
N VAL A 414 16.38 8.21 -12.08
CA VAL A 414 16.07 9.52 -12.70
C VAL A 414 14.91 10.26 -12.02
N GLU A 415 14.26 9.64 -11.03
CA GLU A 415 13.15 10.24 -10.28
C GLU A 415 13.34 10.01 -8.76
N PRO A 416 13.96 10.98 -8.05
CA PRO A 416 14.29 10.86 -6.63
C PRO A 416 13.10 10.53 -5.71
N VAL A 417 11.87 10.89 -6.10
CA VAL A 417 10.66 10.50 -5.34
C VAL A 417 10.50 8.98 -5.31
N LEU A 418 10.77 8.29 -6.42
CA LEU A 418 10.62 6.84 -6.54
C LEU A 418 11.82 6.08 -5.94
N ALA A 419 13.01 6.70 -5.92
CA ALA A 419 14.16 6.21 -5.15
C ALA A 419 13.94 6.31 -3.63
N ARG A 420 13.28 7.37 -3.14
CA ARG A 420 12.94 7.54 -1.72
C ARG A 420 11.83 6.59 -1.26
N TYR A 421 10.82 6.37 -2.11
CA TYR A 421 9.64 5.58 -1.76
C TYR A 421 9.48 4.38 -2.71
N GLU A 422 10.34 3.36 -2.57
CA GLU A 422 10.31 2.13 -3.39
C GLU A 422 8.91 1.47 -3.44
N PHE A 423 8.18 1.49 -2.33
CA PHE A 423 6.84 0.92 -2.22
C PHE A 423 5.77 1.76 -2.96
N LEU A 424 5.96 3.07 -3.15
CA LEU A 424 5.19 3.86 -4.10
C LEU A 424 5.53 3.44 -5.54
N HIS A 425 6.82 3.27 -5.86
CA HIS A 425 7.24 2.82 -7.19
C HIS A 425 6.63 1.46 -7.56
N ARG A 426 6.69 0.47 -6.65
CA ARG A 426 6.00 -0.81 -6.80
C ARG A 426 4.50 -0.62 -7.00
N LEU A 427 3.80 0.16 -6.17
CA LEU A 427 2.36 0.43 -6.34
C LEU A 427 2.01 1.07 -7.69
N LEU A 428 2.82 1.99 -8.20
CA LEU A 428 2.61 2.60 -9.51
C LEU A 428 2.86 1.60 -10.66
N LEU A 429 3.85 0.71 -10.54
CA LEU A 429 4.06 -0.38 -11.49
C LEU A 429 2.88 -1.35 -11.47
N THR A 430 2.49 -1.89 -10.32
CA THR A 430 1.35 -2.81 -10.18
C THR A 430 0.04 -2.19 -10.68
N ALA A 431 -0.21 -0.91 -10.38
CA ALA A 431 -1.38 -0.21 -10.92
C ALA A 431 -1.35 -0.05 -12.46
N THR A 432 -0.15 0.06 -13.06
CA THR A 432 0.02 0.39 -14.49
C THR A 432 0.69 -0.70 -15.33
N ASP A 433 0.66 -1.95 -14.87
CA ASP A 433 1.19 -3.10 -15.61
C ASP A 433 0.47 -3.23 -16.97
N PRO A 434 1.18 -3.46 -18.09
CA PRO A 434 0.57 -3.74 -19.38
C PRO A 434 -0.43 -4.90 -19.39
N ASP A 435 -0.25 -5.89 -18.52
CA ASP A 435 -1.15 -7.02 -18.32
C ASP A 435 -2.23 -6.66 -17.27
N PRO A 436 -3.53 -6.61 -17.64
CA PRO A 436 -4.59 -6.27 -16.70
C PRO A 436 -4.74 -7.29 -15.56
N ALA A 437 -4.31 -8.54 -15.74
CA ALA A 437 -4.39 -9.58 -14.70
C ALA A 437 -3.37 -9.40 -13.57
N ARG A 438 -2.34 -8.56 -13.77
CA ARG A 438 -1.30 -8.24 -12.77
C ARG A 438 -1.61 -7.00 -11.93
N ARG A 439 -2.69 -6.30 -12.28
CA ARG A 439 -3.12 -5.09 -11.56
C ARG A 439 -3.91 -5.44 -10.30
N PHE A 440 -4.16 -4.43 -9.46
CA PHE A 440 -5.05 -4.61 -8.31
C PHE A 440 -6.45 -5.07 -8.78
N PRO A 441 -6.99 -6.19 -8.28
CA PRO A 441 -8.21 -6.79 -8.81
C PRO A 441 -9.49 -5.99 -8.48
N SER A 442 -9.40 -4.95 -7.65
CA SER A 442 -10.49 -4.01 -7.38
C SER A 442 -9.97 -2.69 -6.80
N ALA A 443 -10.79 -1.64 -6.92
CA ALA A 443 -10.55 -0.36 -6.23
C ALA A 443 -10.44 -0.53 -4.70
N ARG A 444 -11.17 -1.50 -4.11
CA ARG A 444 -11.09 -1.86 -2.68
C ARG A 444 -9.68 -2.34 -2.29
N VAL A 445 -9.11 -3.29 -3.03
CA VAL A 445 -7.75 -3.80 -2.78
C VAL A 445 -6.71 -2.69 -2.99
N MET A 446 -6.84 -1.89 -4.05
CA MET A 446 -5.97 -0.73 -4.26
C MET A 446 -6.06 0.28 -3.11
N THR A 447 -7.25 0.50 -2.54
CA THR A 447 -7.44 1.40 -1.38
C THR A 447 -6.66 0.91 -0.16
N THR A 448 -6.72 -0.39 0.18
CA THR A 448 -5.94 -0.96 1.29
C THR A 448 -4.44 -0.79 1.05
N GLN A 449 -3.94 -1.16 -0.14
CA GLN A 449 -2.52 -1.07 -0.44
C GLN A 449 -2.02 0.39 -0.47
N LEU A 450 -2.81 1.30 -1.03
CA LEU A 450 -2.49 2.73 -1.08
C LEU A 450 -2.51 3.39 0.32
N ALA A 451 -3.39 2.95 1.21
CA ALA A 451 -3.41 3.38 2.61
C ALA A 451 -2.20 2.85 3.41
N GLY A 452 -1.74 1.61 3.13
CA GLY A 452 -0.48 1.08 3.67
C GLY A 452 0.73 1.91 3.20
N VAL A 453 0.84 2.13 1.88
CA VAL A 453 1.87 2.99 1.27
C VAL A 453 1.89 4.40 1.89
N LEU A 454 0.72 5.03 2.10
CA LEU A 454 0.63 6.34 2.76
C LEU A 454 1.28 6.33 4.15
N ARG A 455 1.06 5.27 4.94
CA ARG A 455 1.59 5.14 6.30
C ARG A 455 3.10 4.94 6.30
N GLU A 456 3.64 4.19 5.35
CA GLU A 456 5.08 4.00 5.21
C GLU A 456 5.81 5.28 4.76
N ILE A 457 5.20 6.10 3.88
CA ILE A 457 5.69 7.46 3.58
C ILE A 457 5.67 8.32 4.86
N LEU A 458 4.53 8.42 5.53
CA LEU A 458 4.38 9.28 6.70
C LEU A 458 5.32 8.87 7.84
N ALA A 459 5.51 7.57 8.09
CA ALA A 459 6.44 7.07 9.10
C ALA A 459 7.91 7.35 8.74
N THR A 460 8.24 7.31 7.44
CA THR A 460 9.58 7.66 6.94
C THR A 460 9.85 9.17 7.03
N ASP A 461 8.83 10.00 6.83
CA ASP A 461 8.97 11.46 6.75
C ASP A 461 8.83 12.17 8.12
N THR A 462 8.04 11.61 9.04
CA THR A 462 7.79 12.18 10.38
C THR A 462 8.60 11.54 11.49
N GLY A 463 9.07 10.29 11.30
CA GLY A 463 9.65 9.46 12.35
C GLY A 463 8.64 8.89 13.36
N THR A 464 7.35 9.20 13.24
CA THR A 464 6.29 8.64 14.09
C THR A 464 5.62 7.44 13.42
N GLU A 465 5.31 6.40 14.20
CA GLU A 465 4.64 5.21 13.67
C GLU A 465 3.19 5.50 13.25
N HIS A 466 2.71 4.76 12.25
CA HIS A 466 1.35 4.87 11.73
C HIS A 466 0.71 3.49 11.53
N PRO A 467 0.65 2.63 12.56
CA PRO A 467 0.23 1.24 12.42
C PRO A 467 -1.21 1.09 11.92
N GLN A 468 -1.47 -0.03 11.24
CA GLN A 468 -2.78 -0.46 10.75
C GLN A 468 -2.89 -1.98 10.81
N LEU A 469 -4.03 -2.48 11.26
CA LEU A 469 -4.40 -3.88 11.08
C LEU A 469 -4.63 -4.15 9.59
N SER A 470 -3.89 -5.10 9.02
CA SER A 470 -4.12 -5.57 7.65
C SER A 470 -5.49 -6.24 7.53
N THR A 471 -6.10 -6.11 6.35
CA THR A 471 -7.31 -6.87 5.98
C THR A 471 -6.98 -8.14 5.20
N LEU A 472 -5.72 -8.33 4.80
CA LEU A 472 -5.24 -9.47 3.99
C LEU A 472 -4.38 -10.43 4.80
N PHE A 473 -3.76 -9.96 5.88
CA PHE A 473 -2.90 -10.73 6.77
C PHE A 473 -3.33 -10.64 8.23
N SER A 474 -3.13 -11.72 8.98
CA SER A 474 -3.23 -11.68 10.44
C SER A 474 -2.16 -10.76 11.07
N PRO A 475 -2.33 -10.32 12.32
CA PRO A 475 -1.17 -9.94 13.14
C PRO A 475 -0.13 -11.08 13.19
N PRO A 476 1.17 -10.78 13.44
CA PRO A 476 2.19 -11.82 13.66
C PRO A 476 1.78 -12.76 14.79
N ARG A 477 1.90 -14.08 14.56
CA ARG A 477 1.40 -15.09 15.51
C ARG A 477 2.25 -15.19 16.78
N THR A 478 3.54 -14.88 16.64
CA THR A 478 4.48 -14.67 17.75
C THR A 478 5.66 -13.80 17.25
N SER A 479 6.71 -13.68 18.05
CA SER A 479 7.97 -13.02 17.68
C SER A 479 9.04 -14.05 17.29
N PHE A 480 10.06 -13.59 16.56
CA PHE A 480 11.30 -14.31 16.25
C PHE A 480 12.47 -13.33 16.36
N GLY A 481 13.70 -13.82 16.52
CA GLY A 481 14.87 -12.95 16.67
C GLY A 481 14.95 -12.19 17.99
N THR A 482 14.04 -12.44 18.94
CA THR A 482 13.93 -11.69 20.21
C THR A 482 14.76 -12.27 21.36
N ASP A 483 15.28 -13.50 21.24
CA ASP A 483 16.03 -14.17 22.32
C ASP A 483 17.44 -14.63 21.88
N GLU A 484 17.64 -14.89 20.59
CA GLU A 484 18.79 -15.61 20.00
C GLU A 484 20.16 -14.93 20.26
N LEU A 485 20.19 -13.61 20.43
CA LEU A 485 21.39 -12.93 20.93
C LEU A 485 21.59 -13.14 22.44
N ILE A 486 20.58 -12.82 23.24
CA ILE A 486 20.71 -12.76 24.70
C ILE A 486 20.73 -14.16 25.36
N ALA A 487 20.14 -15.17 24.73
CA ALA A 487 20.17 -16.57 25.17
C ALA A 487 21.60 -17.14 25.26
N GLN A 488 22.57 -16.58 24.53
CA GLN A 488 23.98 -16.95 24.66
C GLN A 488 24.51 -16.74 26.09
N THR A 489 23.94 -15.81 26.88
CA THR A 489 24.37 -15.60 28.27
C THR A 489 23.83 -16.64 29.24
N ASP A 490 22.80 -17.42 28.88
CA ASP A 490 22.25 -18.47 29.75
C ASP A 490 23.23 -19.62 29.98
N VAL A 491 24.30 -19.74 29.18
CA VAL A 491 25.44 -20.64 29.47
C VAL A 491 26.04 -20.38 30.86
N TYR A 492 26.00 -19.14 31.38
CA TYR A 492 26.43 -18.84 32.75
C TYR A 492 25.48 -19.43 33.80
N ALA A 493 24.19 -19.63 33.49
CA ALA A 493 23.20 -20.17 34.42
C ALA A 493 23.08 -21.70 34.39
N ASP A 494 23.14 -22.33 33.20
CA ASP A 494 22.93 -23.78 33.04
C ASP A 494 24.06 -24.57 32.37
N GLY A 495 25.05 -23.89 31.77
CA GLY A 495 26.18 -24.52 31.10
C GLY A 495 25.90 -24.98 29.67
N VAL A 496 24.71 -24.70 29.13
CA VAL A 496 24.33 -25.08 27.75
C VAL A 496 24.69 -23.94 26.79
N VAL A 497 25.63 -24.21 25.88
CA VAL A 497 25.96 -23.32 24.77
C VAL A 497 24.78 -23.24 23.81
N ARG A 498 24.46 -22.05 23.33
CA ARG A 498 23.34 -21.77 22.43
C ARG A 498 23.83 -21.00 21.20
N GLY A 499 23.27 -21.30 20.04
CA GLY A 499 23.58 -20.60 18.79
C GLY A 499 23.01 -19.18 18.75
N LYS A 500 23.58 -18.35 17.87
CA LYS A 500 23.15 -16.96 17.62
C LYS A 500 22.27 -16.77 16.38
N ASN A 501 22.10 -17.84 15.61
CA ASN A 501 21.42 -17.84 14.31
C ASN A 501 19.90 -17.99 14.51
N LEU A 502 19.12 -17.51 13.55
CA LEU A 502 17.67 -17.66 13.50
C LEU A 502 17.28 -19.06 13.00
N ALA A 503 16.19 -19.60 13.53
CA ALA A 503 15.57 -20.81 13.00
C ALA A 503 14.47 -20.46 11.99
N ALA A 504 14.57 -20.97 10.76
CA ALA A 504 13.54 -20.79 9.72
C ALA A 504 12.16 -21.34 10.16
N ARG A 505 12.15 -22.38 11.00
CA ARG A 505 10.96 -22.91 11.68
C ARG A 505 10.22 -21.85 12.50
N ASP A 506 10.94 -21.02 13.24
CA ASP A 506 10.35 -20.06 14.17
C ASP A 506 9.92 -18.80 13.44
N ILE A 507 10.67 -18.38 12.42
CA ILE A 507 10.25 -17.35 11.44
C ILE A 507 8.93 -17.75 10.78
N ALA A 508 8.86 -18.95 10.18
CA ALA A 508 7.65 -19.43 9.50
C ALA A 508 6.47 -19.72 10.46
N ALA A 509 6.72 -19.91 11.76
CA ALA A 509 5.66 -19.96 12.77
C ALA A 509 5.15 -18.56 13.15
N ALA A 510 6.06 -17.59 13.28
CA ALA A 510 5.78 -16.23 13.70
C ALA A 510 5.15 -15.33 12.62
N LEU A 511 5.49 -15.56 11.35
CA LEU A 511 4.97 -14.76 10.23
C LEU A 511 3.42 -14.78 10.18
N PRO A 512 2.81 -13.68 9.70
CA PRO A 512 1.38 -13.61 9.43
C PRO A 512 0.84 -14.74 8.55
N VAL A 513 -0.43 -15.06 8.72
CA VAL A 513 -1.18 -15.93 7.80
C VAL A 513 -2.13 -15.10 6.93
N PRO A 514 -2.33 -15.45 5.65
CA PRO A 514 -3.37 -14.85 4.82
C PRO A 514 -4.76 -15.02 5.44
N LEU A 515 -5.60 -14.01 5.28
CA LEU A 515 -7.00 -14.00 5.71
C LEU A 515 -7.93 -14.30 4.52
N ILE A 516 -9.09 -14.86 4.82
CA ILE A 516 -10.23 -14.95 3.91
C ILE A 516 -11.04 -13.65 4.08
N ASP A 517 -11.52 -13.06 2.99
CA ASP A 517 -12.41 -11.89 3.06
C ASP A 517 -13.68 -12.24 3.85
N PRO A 518 -14.05 -11.49 4.91
CA PRO A 518 -15.30 -11.72 5.64
C PRO A 518 -16.58 -11.60 4.80
N ALA A 519 -16.50 -11.01 3.60
CA ALA A 519 -17.60 -10.99 2.63
C ALA A 519 -17.69 -12.26 1.75
N ASP A 520 -16.67 -13.13 1.76
CA ASP A 520 -16.67 -14.36 0.98
C ASP A 520 -17.63 -15.42 1.58
N PRO A 521 -18.54 -16.04 0.80
CA PRO A 521 -19.45 -17.08 1.30
C PRO A 521 -18.73 -18.28 1.96
N SER A 522 -17.49 -18.56 1.54
CA SER A 522 -16.62 -19.61 2.08
C SER A 522 -16.17 -19.32 3.51
N ALA A 523 -16.01 -18.04 3.88
CA ALA A 523 -15.53 -17.64 5.21
C ALA A 523 -16.45 -18.18 6.32
N ALA A 524 -17.78 -18.14 6.12
CA ALA A 524 -18.74 -18.69 7.07
C ALA A 524 -18.69 -20.23 7.17
N LEU A 525 -18.39 -20.92 6.07
CA LEU A 525 -18.25 -22.39 6.05
C LEU A 525 -16.95 -22.87 6.71
N LEU A 526 -15.88 -22.09 6.55
CA LEU A 526 -14.52 -22.35 7.02
C LEU A 526 -14.21 -21.72 8.40
N ALA A 527 -15.10 -20.92 8.98
CA ALA A 527 -14.88 -20.30 10.31
C ALA A 527 -14.52 -21.32 11.41
N GLY A 528 -15.09 -22.53 11.36
CA GLY A 528 -14.77 -23.63 12.28
C GLY A 528 -13.38 -24.26 12.10
N THR A 529 -12.59 -23.84 11.12
CA THR A 529 -11.21 -24.33 10.88
C THR A 529 -10.16 -23.58 11.71
N VAL A 530 -10.56 -22.52 12.42
CA VAL A 530 -9.68 -21.76 13.32
C VAL A 530 -9.62 -22.50 14.67
N HIS A 531 -8.76 -23.52 14.73
CA HIS A 531 -8.53 -24.33 15.92
C HIS A 531 -7.07 -24.24 16.38
N SER A 532 -6.80 -24.34 17.69
CA SER A 532 -5.44 -24.28 18.26
C SER A 532 -4.60 -25.53 18.01
N GLU A 533 -5.26 -26.66 17.74
CA GLU A 533 -4.63 -27.94 17.41
C GLU A 533 -4.85 -28.23 15.92
N PRO A 534 -3.78 -28.34 15.10
CA PRO A 534 -3.90 -28.46 13.65
C PRO A 534 -4.66 -29.70 13.14
N GLU A 535 -4.59 -30.84 13.84
CA GLU A 535 -5.29 -32.06 13.43
C GLU A 535 -6.82 -31.88 13.47
N HIS A 536 -7.34 -31.24 14.53
CA HIS A 536 -8.75 -30.88 14.64
C HIS A 536 -9.16 -29.80 13.62
N ALA A 537 -8.26 -28.88 13.25
CA ALA A 537 -8.49 -27.94 12.16
C ALA A 537 -8.64 -28.66 10.80
N LEU A 538 -7.82 -29.69 10.55
CA LEU A 538 -7.86 -30.49 9.32
C LEU A 538 -9.18 -31.24 9.18
N ASP A 539 -9.66 -31.88 10.25
CA ASP A 539 -10.96 -32.54 10.26
C ASP A 539 -12.14 -31.57 10.17
N ALA A 540 -11.98 -30.32 10.64
CA ALA A 540 -12.94 -29.26 10.40
C ALA A 540 -12.99 -28.82 8.91
N VAL A 541 -11.85 -28.74 8.21
CA VAL A 541 -11.80 -28.50 6.75
C VAL A 541 -12.50 -29.64 6.00
N ARG A 542 -12.16 -30.89 6.33
CA ARG A 542 -12.79 -32.09 5.73
C ARG A 542 -14.29 -32.13 6.00
N ALA A 543 -14.74 -31.69 7.17
CA ALA A 543 -16.16 -31.53 7.50
C ALA A 543 -16.81 -30.32 6.80
N ALA A 544 -16.05 -29.30 6.40
CA ALA A 544 -16.53 -28.20 5.55
C ALA A 544 -16.75 -28.67 4.12
N ARG A 545 -15.79 -29.39 3.51
CA ARG A 545 -15.92 -29.95 2.16
C ARG A 545 -17.19 -30.81 2.02
N ARG A 546 -17.38 -31.79 2.92
CA ARG A 546 -18.60 -32.63 2.97
C ARG A 546 -19.92 -31.86 3.16
N ARG A 547 -19.90 -30.72 3.88
CA ARG A 547 -21.09 -29.85 4.04
C ARG A 547 -21.40 -29.06 2.77
N ALA A 548 -20.38 -28.62 2.04
CA ALA A 548 -20.53 -27.89 0.79
C ALA A 548 -21.01 -28.82 -0.35
N GLU A 549 -20.46 -30.03 -0.43
CA GLU A 549 -20.88 -31.11 -1.35
C GLU A 549 -22.35 -31.51 -1.19
N THR A 550 -22.91 -31.37 0.02
CA THR A 550 -24.30 -31.76 0.36
C THR A 550 -25.26 -30.57 0.49
N ALA A 551 -24.81 -29.34 0.20
CA ALA A 551 -25.64 -28.15 0.29
C ALA A 551 -26.67 -28.06 -0.87
N PRO A 552 -27.92 -27.62 -0.63
CA PRO A 552 -28.96 -27.54 -1.66
C PRO A 552 -28.71 -26.58 -2.85
N GLY A 553 -27.59 -25.86 -2.87
CA GLY A 553 -27.12 -25.03 -3.99
C GLY A 553 -25.70 -25.39 -4.47
N GLY A 554 -25.12 -26.49 -3.99
CA GLY A 554 -23.70 -26.81 -4.18
C GLY A 554 -22.76 -26.02 -3.26
N ALA A 555 -21.46 -26.17 -3.50
CA ALA A 555 -20.44 -25.34 -2.88
C ALA A 555 -20.43 -23.93 -3.50
N PRO A 556 -20.13 -22.86 -2.74
CA PRO A 556 -19.89 -21.54 -3.34
C PRO A 556 -18.73 -21.57 -4.33
N ASP A 557 -18.78 -20.68 -5.33
CA ASP A 557 -17.62 -20.40 -6.17
C ASP A 557 -16.42 -19.96 -5.30
N GLY A 558 -15.21 -20.37 -5.68
CA GLY A 558 -14.00 -20.14 -4.88
C GLY A 558 -13.81 -21.08 -3.67
N PHE A 559 -14.87 -21.64 -3.07
CA PHE A 559 -14.78 -22.46 -1.84
C PHE A 559 -13.76 -23.61 -1.93
N ALA A 560 -13.65 -24.25 -3.09
CA ALA A 560 -12.68 -25.33 -3.30
C ALA A 560 -11.22 -24.86 -3.11
N ALA A 561 -10.89 -23.64 -3.56
CA ALA A 561 -9.58 -23.01 -3.39
C ALA A 561 -9.37 -22.53 -1.95
N GLU A 562 -10.35 -21.84 -1.34
CA GLU A 562 -10.27 -21.39 0.05
C GLU A 562 -10.08 -22.55 1.04
N ALA A 563 -10.79 -23.66 0.83
CA ALA A 563 -10.63 -24.87 1.62
C ALA A 563 -9.23 -25.50 1.43
N THR A 564 -8.67 -25.46 0.22
CA THR A 564 -7.31 -25.96 -0.06
C THR A 564 -6.24 -25.05 0.53
N LEU A 565 -6.37 -23.73 0.46
CA LEU A 565 -5.44 -22.78 1.11
C LEU A 565 -5.46 -22.93 2.65
N ALA A 566 -6.64 -23.18 3.23
CA ALA A 566 -6.76 -23.52 4.66
C ALA A 566 -6.05 -24.86 4.98
N GLU A 567 -6.18 -25.87 4.12
CA GLU A 567 -5.55 -27.19 4.26
C GLU A 567 -4.01 -27.11 4.13
N VAL A 568 -3.50 -26.33 3.17
CA VAL A 568 -2.07 -26.00 2.99
C VAL A 568 -1.49 -25.35 4.25
N ARG A 569 -2.17 -24.35 4.81
CA ARG A 569 -1.76 -23.70 6.08
C ARG A 569 -1.67 -24.71 7.22
N ILE A 570 -2.64 -25.61 7.33
CA ILE A 570 -2.69 -26.64 8.39
C ILE A 570 -1.55 -27.66 8.24
N HIS A 571 -1.23 -28.08 7.01
CA HIS A 571 -0.07 -28.94 6.75
C HIS A 571 1.27 -28.24 7.08
N LEU A 572 1.39 -26.93 6.87
CA LEU A 572 2.57 -26.16 7.29
C LEU A 572 2.69 -26.05 8.82
N ASP A 573 1.58 -25.87 9.54
CA ASP A 573 1.57 -25.88 11.01
C ASP A 573 1.81 -27.29 11.60
N LEU A 574 1.52 -28.35 10.83
CA LEU A 574 1.90 -29.75 11.11
C LEU A 574 3.36 -30.09 10.71
N ASP A 575 4.13 -29.14 10.18
CA ASP A 575 5.52 -29.32 9.72
C ASP A 575 5.66 -30.30 8.52
N GLN A 576 4.65 -30.30 7.62
CA GLN A 576 4.53 -31.21 6.46
C GLN A 576 4.60 -30.45 5.11
N PRO A 577 5.74 -29.82 4.75
CA PRO A 577 5.87 -28.99 3.54
C PRO A 577 5.62 -29.73 2.23
N GLY A 578 5.90 -31.05 2.18
CA GLY A 578 5.63 -31.89 1.00
C GLY A 578 4.15 -31.98 0.65
N ALA A 579 3.28 -32.25 1.64
CA ALA A 579 1.84 -32.31 1.45
C ALA A 579 1.25 -30.92 1.15
N ALA A 580 1.77 -29.87 1.80
CA ALA A 580 1.42 -28.50 1.50
C ALA A 580 1.71 -28.14 0.04
N ARG A 581 2.87 -28.53 -0.51
CA ARG A 581 3.21 -28.33 -1.94
C ARG A 581 2.25 -29.06 -2.89
N GLU A 582 1.94 -30.32 -2.62
CA GLU A 582 1.08 -31.13 -3.50
C GLU A 582 -0.33 -30.52 -3.62
N LEU A 583 -0.88 -30.07 -2.48
CA LEU A 583 -2.15 -29.32 -2.44
C LEU A 583 -2.04 -27.96 -3.15
N LEU A 584 -0.96 -27.21 -2.93
CA LEU A 584 -0.73 -25.90 -3.53
C LEU A 584 -0.67 -25.96 -5.06
N GLY A 585 -0.03 -27.01 -5.61
CA GLY A 585 0.04 -27.29 -7.04
C GLY A 585 -1.29 -27.69 -7.71
N SER A 586 -2.39 -27.77 -6.96
CA SER A 586 -3.75 -27.94 -7.50
C SER A 586 -4.50 -26.62 -7.73
N LEU A 587 -3.90 -25.48 -7.36
CA LEU A 587 -4.48 -24.14 -7.49
C LEU A 587 -3.98 -23.42 -8.76
N GLY A 588 -4.72 -22.39 -9.19
CA GLY A 588 -4.41 -21.61 -10.39
C GLY A 588 -3.30 -20.58 -10.18
N GLU A 589 -2.61 -20.24 -11.27
CA GLU A 589 -1.33 -19.49 -11.29
C GLU A 589 -1.42 -17.97 -10.97
N HIS A 590 -2.54 -17.47 -10.42
CA HIS A 590 -2.88 -16.03 -10.38
C HIS A 590 -3.32 -15.51 -8.99
N ASP A 591 -2.84 -16.12 -7.91
CA ASP A 591 -3.13 -15.68 -6.54
C ASP A 591 -1.84 -15.53 -5.72
N TRP A 592 -1.58 -14.33 -5.18
CA TRP A 592 -0.41 -14.04 -4.34
C TRP A 592 -0.33 -14.93 -3.08
N ARG A 593 -1.46 -15.49 -2.63
CA ARG A 593 -1.49 -16.44 -1.51
C ARG A 593 -0.78 -17.73 -1.87
N THR A 594 -0.77 -18.11 -3.15
CA THR A 594 0.03 -19.22 -3.66
C THR A 594 1.51 -18.96 -3.41
N ASP A 595 2.05 -17.82 -3.87
CA ASP A 595 3.44 -17.43 -3.63
C ASP A 595 3.78 -17.31 -2.14
N TRP A 596 2.87 -16.78 -1.32
CA TRP A 596 3.08 -16.71 0.13
C TRP A 596 3.29 -18.09 0.77
N PHE A 597 2.45 -19.07 0.43
CA PHE A 597 2.62 -20.43 0.91
C PHE A 597 3.81 -21.14 0.26
N GLN A 598 4.12 -20.84 -1.01
CA GLN A 598 5.32 -21.32 -1.70
C GLN A 598 6.60 -20.87 -0.99
N GLY A 599 6.66 -19.62 -0.53
CA GLY A 599 7.75 -19.06 0.27
C GLY A 599 7.85 -19.67 1.67
N LEU A 600 6.72 -19.92 2.34
CA LEU A 600 6.69 -20.63 3.63
C LEU A 600 7.15 -22.10 3.50
N ILE A 601 6.82 -22.79 2.40
CA ILE A 601 7.33 -24.14 2.08
C ILE A 601 8.85 -24.09 1.86
N ALA A 602 9.34 -23.13 1.06
CA ALA A 602 10.77 -22.97 0.78
C ALA A 602 11.58 -22.64 2.06
N LEU A 603 11.06 -21.79 2.97
CA LEU A 603 11.66 -21.58 4.30
C LEU A 603 11.79 -22.87 5.12
N ARG A 604 10.80 -23.76 5.08
CA ARG A 604 10.82 -25.04 5.82
C ARG A 604 11.86 -26.01 5.28
N GLU A 605 12.10 -25.96 3.97
CA GLU A 605 13.07 -26.81 3.26
C GLU A 605 14.47 -26.18 3.14
N GLN A 606 14.67 -24.99 3.72
CA GLN A 606 15.94 -24.24 3.76
C GLN A 606 16.38 -23.70 2.37
N ASP A 607 15.44 -23.56 1.44
CA ASP A 607 15.62 -22.91 0.15
C ASP A 607 15.32 -21.40 0.28
N TYR A 608 16.26 -20.67 0.89
CA TYR A 608 16.06 -19.28 1.29
C TYR A 608 16.04 -18.29 0.11
N GLU A 609 16.76 -18.54 -0.98
CA GLU A 609 16.73 -17.68 -2.18
C GLU A 609 15.35 -17.77 -2.85
N ARG A 610 14.83 -18.98 -3.08
CA ARG A 610 13.46 -19.17 -3.57
C ARG A 610 12.41 -18.59 -2.63
N ALA A 611 12.59 -18.75 -1.32
CA ALA A 611 11.67 -18.16 -0.35
C ALA A 611 11.62 -16.63 -0.47
N TYR A 612 12.77 -15.99 -0.70
CA TYR A 612 12.85 -14.54 -0.90
C TYR A 612 12.14 -14.11 -2.19
N ASP A 613 12.39 -14.79 -3.32
CA ASP A 613 11.76 -14.48 -4.61
C ASP A 613 10.22 -14.60 -4.54
N CYS A 614 9.71 -15.64 -3.87
CA CYS A 614 8.27 -15.79 -3.59
C CYS A 614 7.73 -14.62 -2.74
N PHE A 615 8.41 -14.21 -1.68
CA PHE A 615 7.95 -13.08 -0.86
C PHE A 615 8.09 -11.71 -1.57
N ASP A 616 9.03 -11.52 -2.50
CA ASP A 616 9.15 -10.28 -3.28
C ASP A 616 8.07 -10.21 -4.37
N THR A 617 7.67 -11.35 -4.91
CA THR A 617 6.48 -11.50 -5.78
C THR A 617 5.22 -11.08 -5.03
N VAL A 618 5.04 -11.54 -3.77
CA VAL A 618 3.95 -11.05 -2.91
C VAL A 618 4.08 -9.55 -2.59
N LEU A 619 5.29 -9.01 -2.41
CA LEU A 619 5.48 -7.56 -2.20
C LEU A 619 5.15 -6.73 -3.46
N CYS A 620 5.33 -7.29 -4.67
CA CYS A 620 4.88 -6.66 -5.91
C CYS A 620 3.36 -6.64 -6.04
N ALA A 621 2.66 -7.72 -5.65
CA ALA A 621 1.21 -7.73 -5.58
C ALA A 621 0.66 -6.83 -4.46
N LEU A 622 1.32 -6.79 -3.31
CA LEU A 622 0.87 -6.14 -2.07
C LEU A 622 1.91 -5.15 -1.51
N PRO A 623 2.19 -4.04 -2.22
CA PRO A 623 3.26 -3.10 -1.86
C PRO A 623 3.00 -2.31 -0.56
N GLY A 624 1.75 -2.23 -0.10
CA GLY A 624 1.36 -1.58 1.15
C GLY A 624 1.41 -2.47 2.39
N GLU A 625 1.64 -3.78 2.25
CA GLU A 625 1.67 -4.70 3.40
C GLU A 625 3.05 -4.77 4.05
N ILE A 626 3.07 -4.81 5.39
CA ILE A 626 4.29 -5.03 6.19
C ILE A 626 4.68 -6.51 6.29
N ALA A 627 3.75 -7.43 6.05
CA ALA A 627 3.97 -8.88 6.15
C ALA A 627 5.06 -9.42 5.19
N PRO A 628 5.00 -9.16 3.85
CA PRO A 628 6.08 -9.58 2.95
C PRO A 628 7.39 -8.85 3.21
N LYS A 629 7.36 -7.58 3.65
CA LYS A 629 8.58 -6.86 4.06
C LYS A 629 9.28 -7.57 5.25
N LEU A 630 8.51 -7.99 6.26
CA LEU A 630 9.05 -8.75 7.40
C LEU A 630 9.61 -10.12 6.98
N ALA A 631 8.93 -10.82 6.06
CA ALA A 631 9.39 -12.10 5.52
C ALA A 631 10.69 -11.96 4.72
N LEU A 632 10.77 -10.97 3.83
CA LEU A 632 11.97 -10.64 3.04
C LEU A 632 13.16 -10.30 3.93
N ALA A 633 12.95 -9.51 4.99
CA ALA A 633 14.00 -9.14 5.93
C ALA A 633 14.57 -10.36 6.69
N ALA A 634 13.68 -11.25 7.16
CA ALA A 634 14.07 -12.47 7.86
C ALA A 634 14.76 -13.48 6.92
N THR A 635 14.29 -13.60 5.68
CA THR A 635 14.86 -14.52 4.69
C THR A 635 16.22 -14.05 4.20
N ALA A 636 16.40 -12.75 3.94
CA ALA A 636 17.71 -12.17 3.64
C ALA A 636 18.72 -12.35 4.79
N GLU A 637 18.26 -12.32 6.04
CA GLU A 637 19.10 -12.65 7.19
C GLU A 637 19.42 -14.16 7.27
N LEU A 638 18.50 -15.06 6.91
CA LEU A 638 18.77 -16.50 6.84
C LEU A 638 19.81 -16.84 5.76
N VAL A 639 19.75 -16.22 4.58
CA VAL A 639 20.78 -16.35 3.51
C VAL A 639 22.16 -16.02 4.08
N LEU A 640 22.30 -14.85 4.72
CA LEU A 640 23.55 -14.39 5.36
C LEU A 640 24.08 -15.30 6.48
N GLN A 641 23.25 -16.16 7.05
CA GLN A 641 23.62 -17.06 8.15
C GLN A 641 24.01 -18.48 7.68
N HIS A 642 23.68 -18.86 6.44
CA HIS A 642 23.81 -20.23 5.94
C HIS A 642 24.60 -20.35 4.64
N TRP A 643 24.66 -19.30 3.80
CA TRP A 643 25.31 -19.35 2.48
C TRP A 643 26.35 -18.25 2.29
N ASP A 644 27.47 -18.62 1.67
CA ASP A 644 28.54 -17.70 1.26
C ASP A 644 28.14 -17.05 -0.08
N SER A 645 27.15 -16.16 -0.02
CA SER A 645 26.54 -15.53 -1.20
C SER A 645 27.49 -14.52 -1.86
N PRO A 646 27.54 -14.42 -3.21
CA PRO A 646 28.51 -13.58 -3.92
C PRO A 646 28.36 -12.06 -3.72
N ASP A 647 27.20 -11.54 -3.30
CA ASP A 647 27.07 -10.19 -2.71
C ASP A 647 26.39 -10.27 -1.34
N PRO A 648 27.14 -10.48 -0.23
CA PRO A 648 26.57 -10.48 1.11
C PRO A 648 26.24 -9.05 1.58
N ALA A 649 26.68 -8.01 0.87
CA ALA A 649 26.27 -6.64 1.15
C ALA A 649 24.87 -6.35 0.57
N GLN A 650 24.47 -6.97 -0.55
CA GLN A 650 23.09 -6.90 -1.07
C GLN A 650 22.09 -7.43 -0.05
N TRP A 651 22.29 -8.65 0.44
CA TRP A 651 21.39 -9.25 1.43
C TRP A 651 21.34 -8.43 2.73
N ARG A 652 22.46 -7.86 3.19
CA ARG A 652 22.49 -6.97 4.36
C ARG A 652 21.72 -5.67 4.12
N ARG A 653 21.88 -5.03 2.96
CA ARG A 653 21.10 -3.86 2.53
C ARG A 653 19.60 -4.17 2.51
N CYS A 654 19.19 -5.34 1.97
CA CYS A 654 17.79 -5.77 1.96
C CYS A 654 17.23 -6.02 3.37
N ALA A 655 17.98 -6.74 4.22
CA ALA A 655 17.58 -7.02 5.59
C ALA A 655 17.42 -5.74 6.43
N GLU A 656 18.42 -4.84 6.41
CA GLU A 656 18.31 -3.55 7.13
C GLU A 656 17.13 -2.72 6.59
N LYS A 657 17.02 -2.55 5.26
CA LYS A 657 15.95 -1.78 4.62
C LYS A 657 14.57 -2.22 5.09
N PHE A 658 14.27 -3.51 4.97
CA PHE A 658 12.94 -4.02 5.26
C PHE A 658 12.63 -4.10 6.76
N TYR A 659 13.58 -4.51 7.62
CA TYR A 659 13.38 -4.42 9.08
C TYR A 659 13.18 -2.96 9.52
N ALA A 660 13.95 -2.00 8.98
CA ALA A 660 13.78 -0.58 9.30
C ALA A 660 12.43 -0.01 8.86
N THR A 661 11.92 -0.40 7.69
CA THR A 661 10.61 0.06 7.20
C THR A 661 9.46 -0.51 8.01
N VAL A 662 9.50 -1.81 8.36
CA VAL A 662 8.50 -2.42 9.25
C VAL A 662 8.54 -1.77 10.64
N TRP A 663 9.74 -1.62 11.24
CA TRP A 663 9.90 -1.05 12.57
C TRP A 663 9.46 0.43 12.67
N ARG A 664 9.72 1.24 11.63
CA ARG A 664 9.24 2.63 11.57
C ARG A 664 7.72 2.71 11.48
N THR A 665 7.07 1.74 10.82
CA THR A 665 5.64 1.79 10.51
C THR A 665 4.77 1.26 11.64
N ASP A 666 5.21 0.20 12.34
CA ASP A 666 4.50 -0.45 13.45
C ASP A 666 5.49 -0.97 14.51
N ARG A 667 5.55 -0.32 15.67
CA ARG A 667 6.44 -0.68 16.80
C ARG A 667 5.90 -1.85 17.64
N GLY A 668 4.73 -2.39 17.30
CA GLY A 668 4.23 -3.66 17.78
C GLY A 668 4.96 -4.86 17.16
N VAL A 669 5.60 -4.70 16.00
CA VAL A 669 6.34 -5.77 15.30
C VAL A 669 7.76 -5.90 15.85
N VAL A 670 7.87 -6.37 17.10
CA VAL A 670 9.13 -6.37 17.87
C VAL A 670 10.26 -7.17 17.20
N SER A 671 9.95 -8.21 16.42
CA SER A 671 10.94 -8.95 15.62
C SER A 671 11.75 -8.02 14.69
N ALA A 672 11.14 -6.94 14.19
CA ALA A 672 11.78 -5.96 13.33
C ALA A 672 12.77 -5.06 14.07
N ALA A 673 12.50 -4.67 15.33
CA ALA A 673 13.48 -3.93 16.15
C ALA A 673 14.76 -4.75 16.38
N PHE A 674 14.61 -6.03 16.74
CA PHE A 674 15.74 -6.91 17.00
C PHE A 674 16.48 -7.28 15.70
N GLY A 675 15.75 -7.50 14.59
CA GLY A 675 16.33 -7.68 13.26
C GLY A 675 17.15 -6.49 12.80
N LEU A 676 16.57 -5.28 12.89
CA LEU A 676 17.26 -4.03 12.62
C LEU A 676 18.51 -3.87 13.49
N ALA A 677 18.40 -4.14 14.80
CA ALA A 677 19.54 -4.06 15.72
C ALA A 677 20.66 -5.05 15.37
N ARG A 678 20.34 -6.27 14.90
CA ARG A 678 21.35 -7.23 14.43
C ARG A 678 22.06 -6.73 13.17
N GLN A 679 21.34 -6.21 12.17
CA GLN A 679 21.96 -5.71 10.94
C GLN A 679 22.81 -4.46 11.22
N LEU A 680 22.30 -3.50 12.01
CA LEU A 680 23.05 -2.31 12.43
C LEU A 680 24.30 -2.64 13.25
N ALA A 681 24.24 -3.65 14.12
CA ALA A 681 25.41 -4.09 14.89
C ALA A 681 26.44 -4.84 14.03
N ALA A 682 25.99 -5.59 13.01
CA ALA A 682 26.88 -6.21 12.03
C ALA A 682 27.57 -5.19 11.10
N ASP A 683 26.93 -4.04 10.87
CA ASP A 683 27.46 -2.88 10.15
C ASP A 683 28.26 -1.92 11.08
N GLY A 684 28.59 -2.34 12.30
CA GLY A 684 29.35 -1.55 13.29
C GLY A 684 28.61 -0.33 13.88
N ARG A 685 27.37 -0.06 13.47
CA ARG A 685 26.52 1.06 13.92
C ARG A 685 25.83 0.75 15.25
N VAL A 686 26.61 0.30 16.24
CA VAL A 686 26.14 -0.19 17.56
C VAL A 686 25.24 0.82 18.28
N GLY A 687 25.55 2.12 18.20
CA GLY A 687 24.70 3.17 18.80
C GLY A 687 23.29 3.24 18.19
N ALA A 688 23.15 3.00 16.88
CA ALA A 688 21.86 2.94 16.21
C ALA A 688 21.12 1.61 16.50
N ALA A 689 21.85 0.49 16.61
CA ALA A 689 21.30 -0.79 17.04
C ALA A 689 20.69 -0.71 18.45
N VAL A 690 21.40 -0.05 19.37
CA VAL A 690 20.92 0.22 20.73
C VAL A 690 19.73 1.19 20.72
N ALA A 691 19.73 2.21 19.86
CA ALA A 691 18.58 3.10 19.71
C ALA A 691 17.31 2.36 19.25
N ALA A 692 17.41 1.47 18.24
CA ALA A 692 16.29 0.66 17.78
C ALA A 692 15.71 -0.27 18.87
N LEU A 693 16.57 -0.87 19.70
CA LEU A 693 16.13 -1.62 20.89
C LEU A 693 15.58 -0.71 21.99
N ASP A 694 16.06 0.54 22.08
CA ASP A 694 15.58 1.51 23.06
C ASP A 694 14.17 2.04 22.74
N GLU A 695 13.77 2.00 21.47
CA GLU A 695 12.43 2.36 21.00
C GLU A 695 11.35 1.30 21.30
N VAL A 696 11.73 0.07 21.67
CA VAL A 696 10.77 -0.99 22.01
C VAL A 696 9.87 -0.53 23.16
N PRO A 697 8.53 -0.49 23.01
CA PRO A 697 7.63 0.06 24.02
C PRO A 697 7.70 -0.68 25.36
N SER A 698 7.57 0.04 26.48
CA SER A 698 7.58 -0.55 27.84
C SER A 698 6.37 -1.42 28.18
N ALA A 699 5.34 -1.42 27.34
CA ALA A 699 4.22 -2.34 27.40
C ALA A 699 4.48 -3.67 26.65
N SER A 700 5.59 -3.77 25.90
CA SER A 700 5.96 -4.99 25.19
C SER A 700 6.44 -6.07 26.15
N ARG A 701 5.99 -7.32 25.91
CA ARG A 701 6.50 -8.51 26.61
C ARG A 701 8.00 -8.74 26.42
N HIS A 702 8.63 -8.07 25.44
CA HIS A 702 10.06 -8.16 25.11
C HIS A 702 10.87 -6.92 25.51
N TYR A 703 10.29 -5.99 26.28
CA TYR A 703 10.98 -4.76 26.68
C TYR A 703 12.28 -5.06 27.44
N THR A 704 12.23 -6.02 28.36
CA THR A 704 13.37 -6.42 29.19
C THR A 704 14.46 -7.07 28.33
N GLU A 705 14.09 -8.00 27.45
CA GLU A 705 14.95 -8.65 26.47
C GLU A 705 15.63 -7.61 25.57
N ALA A 706 14.93 -6.55 25.15
CA ALA A 706 15.49 -5.48 24.36
C ALA A 706 16.56 -4.69 25.14
N ARG A 707 16.31 -4.34 26.42
CA ARG A 707 17.31 -3.68 27.28
C ARG A 707 18.53 -4.58 27.55
N LEU A 708 18.30 -5.86 27.82
CA LEU A 708 19.36 -6.86 28.04
C LEU A 708 20.20 -7.06 26.77
N THR A 709 19.57 -7.14 25.60
CA THR A 709 20.24 -7.28 24.29
C THR A 709 21.02 -6.01 23.94
N ALA A 710 20.50 -4.82 24.25
CA ALA A 710 21.25 -3.57 24.09
C ALA A 710 22.51 -3.53 24.95
N VAL A 711 22.45 -4.01 26.21
CA VAL A 711 23.64 -4.17 27.07
C VAL A 711 24.62 -5.19 26.48
N LEU A 712 24.14 -6.30 25.90
CA LEU A 712 25.00 -7.29 25.26
C LEU A 712 25.72 -6.70 24.02
N LEU A 713 24.99 -6.04 23.12
CA LEU A 713 25.55 -5.44 21.90
C LEU A 713 26.62 -4.38 22.21
N LEU A 714 26.44 -3.56 23.25
CA LEU A 714 27.45 -2.59 23.70
C LEU A 714 28.78 -3.23 24.15
N LEU A 715 28.80 -4.54 24.44
CA LEU A 715 29.98 -5.26 24.93
C LEU A 715 30.59 -6.22 23.90
N THR A 716 29.83 -6.64 22.88
CA THR A 716 30.22 -7.71 21.95
C THR A 716 30.24 -7.31 20.48
N ALA A 717 29.48 -6.28 20.08
CA ALA A 717 29.46 -5.83 18.69
C ALA A 717 30.80 -5.16 18.33
N GLN A 718 31.35 -5.52 17.19
CA GLN A 718 32.63 -5.01 16.71
C GLN A 718 32.41 -3.71 15.93
N PRO A 719 33.30 -2.70 16.06
CA PRO A 719 33.48 -1.73 14.99
C PRO A 719 33.89 -2.48 13.73
N ALA A 720 33.32 -2.12 12.57
CA ALA A 720 33.70 -2.74 11.30
C ALA A 720 35.21 -2.53 11.04
N GLU A 721 35.90 -3.59 10.58
CA GLU A 721 37.23 -3.43 10.00
C GLU A 721 37.14 -2.56 8.73
N PRO A 722 38.14 -1.71 8.44
CA PRO A 722 38.25 -1.09 7.11
C PRO A 722 38.45 -2.18 6.04
N ALA A 723 37.93 -1.97 4.84
CA ALA A 723 37.83 -3.01 3.80
C ALA A 723 39.18 -3.56 3.27
N ASP A 724 40.32 -2.98 3.69
CA ASP A 724 41.67 -3.29 3.21
C ASP A 724 42.46 -4.25 4.16
N SER A 725 41.86 -4.77 5.24
CA SER A 725 42.55 -5.64 6.22
C SER A 725 42.34 -7.14 5.94
N GLU A 726 43.43 -7.92 5.85
CA GLU A 726 43.37 -9.37 5.56
C GLU A 726 42.79 -10.22 6.73
N PRO A 727 42.02 -11.28 6.44
CA PRO A 727 41.21 -12.00 7.43
C PRO A 727 41.94 -13.11 8.23
N GLU A 728 43.20 -12.90 8.64
CA GLU A 728 44.02 -13.96 9.29
C GLU A 728 43.83 -14.14 10.82
N ALA A 729 43.07 -13.26 11.49
CA ALA A 729 42.96 -13.31 12.95
C ALA A 729 42.13 -14.49 13.48
N GLY A 730 42.68 -15.30 14.40
CA GLY A 730 41.93 -16.31 15.16
C GLY A 730 40.98 -15.72 16.22
N GLU A 731 40.02 -16.51 16.70
CA GLU A 731 38.92 -16.03 17.58
C GLU A 731 39.42 -15.39 18.91
N THR A 732 40.45 -15.97 19.52
CA THR A 732 41.15 -15.41 20.70
C THR A 732 41.89 -14.11 20.39
N GLN A 733 42.35 -13.92 19.14
CA GLN A 733 43.04 -12.71 18.71
C GLN A 733 42.05 -11.56 18.48
N ARG A 734 40.89 -11.87 17.87
CA ARG A 734 39.79 -10.91 17.62
C ARG A 734 39.22 -10.35 18.92
N THR A 735 39.04 -11.19 19.93
CA THR A 735 38.49 -10.77 21.24
C THR A 735 39.41 -9.84 22.03
N HIS A 736 40.73 -9.89 21.82
CA HIS A 736 41.65 -8.88 22.33
C HIS A 736 41.53 -7.55 21.56
N ALA A 737 41.52 -7.57 20.22
CA ALA A 737 41.34 -6.36 19.40
C ALA A 737 39.99 -5.65 19.65
N ALA A 738 38.91 -6.42 19.87
CA ALA A 738 37.60 -5.92 20.28
C ALA A 738 37.67 -5.05 21.54
N THR A 739 38.40 -5.56 22.55
CA THR A 739 38.50 -4.96 23.87
C THR A 739 39.35 -3.69 23.85
N ASP A 740 40.32 -3.60 22.95
CA ASP A 740 41.24 -2.46 22.82
C ASP A 740 40.57 -1.21 22.19
N ARG A 741 39.48 -1.41 21.44
CA ARG A 741 38.67 -0.34 20.82
C ARG A 741 37.47 0.12 21.66
N LEU A 742 37.26 -0.48 22.84
CA LEU A 742 36.12 -0.18 23.71
C LEU A 742 36.38 1.06 24.58
N GLU A 743 35.41 1.98 24.63
CA GLU A 743 35.49 3.15 25.52
C GLU A 743 35.03 2.84 26.96
N GLU A 744 35.64 3.53 27.94
CA GLU A 744 35.15 3.55 29.33
C GLU A 744 33.71 4.07 29.43
N SER A 745 33.32 4.99 28.53
CA SER A 745 31.96 5.52 28.41
C SER A 745 30.94 4.40 28.17
N THR A 746 31.20 3.52 27.20
CA THR A 746 30.39 2.36 26.83
C THR A 746 30.23 1.38 27.99
N LEU A 747 31.31 1.10 28.73
CA LEU A 747 31.26 0.25 29.93
C LEU A 747 30.34 0.85 31.01
N HIS A 748 30.40 2.17 31.22
CA HIS A 748 29.51 2.86 32.16
C HIS A 748 28.05 2.92 31.68
N VAL A 749 27.79 3.10 30.37
CA VAL A 749 26.43 3.05 29.79
C VAL A 749 25.83 1.66 29.93
N ALA A 750 26.58 0.60 29.60
CA ALA A 750 26.16 -0.79 29.78
C ALA A 750 25.87 -1.10 31.26
N ALA A 751 26.71 -0.63 32.18
CA ALA A 751 26.51 -0.77 33.61
C ALA A 751 25.25 -0.03 34.12
N ALA A 752 25.04 1.22 33.70
CA ALA A 752 23.88 2.01 34.11
C ALA A 752 22.56 1.42 33.62
N ARG A 753 22.51 0.97 32.35
CA ARG A 753 21.37 0.24 31.77
C ARG A 753 21.05 -1.03 32.58
N LEU A 754 22.07 -1.78 32.96
CA LEU A 754 21.90 -3.00 33.77
C LEU A 754 21.44 -2.70 35.22
N GLN A 755 21.82 -1.56 35.79
CA GLN A 755 21.37 -1.12 37.12
C GLN A 755 19.93 -0.60 37.14
N ALA A 756 19.39 -0.18 35.99
CA ALA A 756 17.99 0.23 35.86
C ALA A 756 17.00 -0.95 35.79
N LEU A 757 17.49 -2.17 35.57
CA LEU A 757 16.67 -3.38 35.52
C LEU A 757 16.49 -4.00 36.93
N PRO A 758 15.34 -4.64 37.22
CA PRO A 758 15.12 -5.32 38.49
C PRO A 758 16.17 -6.41 38.77
N ALA A 759 16.74 -6.43 39.97
CA ALA A 759 17.73 -7.44 40.36
C ALA A 759 17.17 -8.87 40.46
N THR A 760 15.85 -9.04 40.35
CA THR A 760 15.15 -10.33 40.23
C THR A 760 15.17 -10.90 38.81
N GLU A 761 15.54 -10.11 37.81
CA GLU A 761 15.53 -10.52 36.41
C GLU A 761 16.61 -11.58 36.11
N ARG A 762 16.21 -12.68 35.46
CA ARG A 762 16.97 -13.93 35.32
C ARG A 762 18.38 -13.70 34.77
N ARG A 763 18.51 -12.86 33.75
CA ARG A 763 19.76 -12.66 33.02
C ARG A 763 20.62 -11.51 33.55
N VAL A 764 20.12 -10.69 34.49
CA VAL A 764 20.89 -9.56 35.06
C VAL A 764 22.15 -10.04 35.79
N ALA A 765 22.08 -11.17 36.50
CA ALA A 765 23.25 -11.75 37.16
C ALA A 765 24.33 -12.25 36.16
N GLN A 766 23.91 -12.70 34.97
CA GLN A 766 24.79 -13.17 33.89
C GLN A 766 25.50 -11.96 33.24
N LEU A 767 24.72 -10.96 32.79
CA LEU A 767 25.29 -9.73 32.21
C LEU A 767 26.13 -8.93 33.20
N ARG A 768 25.85 -8.99 34.51
CA ARG A 768 26.70 -8.36 35.54
C ARG A 768 28.10 -8.95 35.56
N ILE A 769 28.24 -10.26 35.34
CA ILE A 769 29.53 -10.92 35.22
C ILE A 769 30.20 -10.52 33.90
N LEU A 770 29.43 -10.45 32.79
CA LEU A 770 29.95 -10.05 31.49
C LEU A 770 30.50 -8.60 31.49
N VAL A 771 29.73 -7.61 31.95
CA VAL A 771 30.18 -6.20 32.07
C VAL A 771 31.46 -6.07 32.88
N LEU A 772 31.54 -6.75 34.03
CA LEU A 772 32.75 -6.73 34.87
C LEU A 772 33.92 -7.47 34.22
N GLY A 773 33.65 -8.52 33.44
CA GLY A 773 34.62 -9.28 32.65
C GLY A 773 35.22 -8.47 31.51
N THR A 774 34.40 -7.80 30.69
CA THR A 774 34.84 -6.90 29.64
C THR A 774 35.66 -5.74 30.21
N ALA A 775 35.20 -5.12 31.32
CA ALA A 775 35.96 -4.07 31.99
C ALA A 775 37.28 -4.58 32.62
N LEU A 776 37.36 -5.85 33.03
CA LEU A 776 38.58 -6.47 33.52
C LEU A 776 39.58 -6.70 32.37
N ALA A 777 39.10 -7.20 31.22
CA ALA A 777 39.90 -7.37 30.02
C ALA A 777 40.41 -6.02 29.48
N TRP A 778 39.59 -4.96 29.56
CA TRP A 778 39.95 -3.58 29.19
C TRP A 778 41.13 -3.04 30.01
N LEU A 779 41.10 -3.21 31.34
CA LEU A 779 42.26 -2.89 32.18
C LEU A 779 43.49 -3.75 31.87
N GLN A 780 43.30 -5.01 31.44
CA GLN A 780 44.39 -5.93 31.12
C GLN A 780 45.02 -5.67 29.73
N ALA A 781 44.30 -5.03 28.81
CA ALA A 781 44.85 -4.46 27.58
C ALA A 781 45.71 -3.19 27.83
N GLY A 782 45.72 -2.67 29.07
CA GLY A 782 46.60 -1.57 29.50
C GLY A 782 45.91 -0.21 29.67
N HIS A 783 44.61 -0.13 29.37
CA HIS A 783 43.80 1.07 29.56
C HIS A 783 43.67 1.48 31.04
N ARG A 784 43.36 2.75 31.28
CA ARG A 784 43.25 3.32 32.63
C ARG A 784 41.94 4.12 32.76
N PRO A 785 41.19 3.97 33.86
CA PRO A 785 40.00 4.79 34.10
C PRO A 785 40.34 6.27 34.20
N GLN A 786 39.43 7.14 33.74
CA GLN A 786 39.55 8.60 33.78
C GLN A 786 39.75 9.17 35.19
N ALA A 787 39.30 8.46 36.23
CA ALA A 787 39.52 8.82 37.63
C ALA A 787 39.74 7.57 38.50
N SER A 788 40.67 7.66 39.47
CA SER A 788 41.15 6.53 40.28
C SER A 788 40.16 6.04 41.35
N ASP A 789 39.10 6.80 41.61
CA ASP A 789 38.03 6.54 42.58
C ASP A 789 36.73 6.01 41.94
N ARG A 790 36.66 5.96 40.59
CA ARG A 790 35.46 5.45 39.89
C ARG A 790 35.10 4.03 40.32
N THR A 791 33.79 3.77 40.30
CA THR A 791 33.24 2.43 40.54
C THR A 791 32.40 1.98 39.36
N LEU A 792 32.54 0.72 38.96
CA LEU A 792 31.69 0.06 37.96
C LEU A 792 30.78 -0.94 38.68
N LEU A 793 29.46 -0.81 38.51
CA LEU A 793 28.44 -1.66 39.15
C LEU A 793 28.59 -1.78 40.68
N GLY A 794 29.16 -0.77 41.34
CA GLY A 794 29.44 -0.76 42.79
C GLY A 794 30.69 -1.54 43.22
N GLN A 795 31.61 -1.84 42.30
CA GLN A 795 32.98 -2.29 42.61
C GLN A 795 33.98 -1.19 42.24
N PRO A 796 35.07 -0.96 43.00
CA PRO A 796 36.15 -0.05 42.58
C PRO A 796 36.70 -0.47 41.22
N PHE A 797 36.85 0.48 40.29
CA PHE A 797 37.27 0.23 38.90
C PHE A 797 38.79 -0.05 38.83
N THR A 798 39.16 -1.20 39.37
CA THR A 798 40.53 -1.71 39.53
C THR A 798 40.50 -3.20 39.29
N GLU A 799 41.60 -3.80 38.83
CA GLU A 799 41.66 -5.24 38.55
C GLU A 799 41.19 -6.09 39.75
N ARG A 800 41.60 -5.70 40.97
CA ARG A 800 41.23 -6.35 42.22
C ARG A 800 39.75 -6.18 42.58
N GLY A 801 39.14 -5.03 42.25
CA GLY A 801 37.72 -4.78 42.47
C GLY A 801 36.83 -5.55 41.49
N LEU A 802 37.15 -5.49 40.21
CA LEU A 802 36.41 -6.21 39.17
C LEU A 802 36.49 -7.73 39.37
N ARG A 803 37.67 -8.29 39.65
CA ARG A 803 37.85 -9.72 39.98
C ARG A 803 36.99 -10.17 41.17
N ARG A 804 36.88 -9.35 42.23
CA ARG A 804 36.01 -9.63 43.39
C ARG A 804 34.52 -9.62 43.01
N GLY A 805 34.10 -8.67 42.17
CA GLY A 805 32.74 -8.60 41.64
C GLY A 805 32.38 -9.84 40.81
N ILE A 806 33.27 -10.27 39.92
CA ILE A 806 33.10 -11.49 39.10
C ILE A 806 33.06 -12.73 39.98
N GLU A 807 34.01 -12.89 40.92
CA GLU A 807 34.02 -14.01 41.89
C GLU A 807 32.70 -14.09 42.66
N SER A 808 32.19 -12.95 43.16
CA SER A 808 30.91 -12.89 43.88
C SER A 808 29.72 -13.25 42.99
N GLY A 809 29.71 -12.81 41.72
CA GLY A 809 28.68 -13.17 40.75
C GLY A 809 28.67 -14.66 40.40
N LEU A 810 29.84 -15.23 40.08
CA LEU A 810 29.97 -16.67 39.78
C LEU A 810 29.60 -17.54 40.99
N ARG A 811 30.00 -17.15 42.21
CA ARG A 811 29.55 -17.80 43.46
C ARG A 811 28.06 -17.58 43.78
N ALA A 812 27.40 -16.60 43.16
CA ALA A 812 25.94 -16.47 43.23
C ALA A 812 25.27 -17.47 42.27
N LEU A 813 25.65 -17.48 40.99
CA LEU A 813 25.11 -18.42 40.00
C LEU A 813 25.37 -19.89 40.38
N ALA A 814 26.52 -20.20 40.98
CA ALA A 814 26.83 -21.55 41.48
C ALA A 814 25.85 -22.04 42.57
N ARG A 815 25.17 -21.14 43.30
CA ARG A 815 24.13 -21.53 44.28
C ARG A 815 22.79 -21.88 43.63
N THR A 816 22.55 -21.42 42.41
CA THR A 816 21.31 -21.62 41.64
C THR A 816 21.48 -22.51 40.40
N ALA A 817 22.70 -23.00 40.13
CA ALA A 817 23.00 -23.84 38.97
C ALA A 817 22.23 -25.17 39.01
N PRO A 818 21.60 -25.61 37.89
CA PRO A 818 20.69 -26.75 37.87
C PRO A 818 21.38 -28.11 38.03
N GLY A 819 22.68 -28.20 37.72
CA GLY A 819 23.46 -29.43 37.75
C GLY A 819 24.74 -29.31 38.56
N ARG A 820 25.15 -30.41 39.22
CA ARG A 820 26.41 -30.47 40.00
C ARG A 820 27.63 -30.13 39.16
N THR A 821 27.68 -30.57 37.91
CA THR A 821 28.79 -30.33 36.97
C THR A 821 28.97 -28.85 36.68
N HIS A 822 27.91 -28.15 36.27
CA HIS A 822 27.95 -26.70 36.01
C HIS A 822 28.28 -25.91 37.27
N ARG A 823 27.73 -26.32 38.42
CA ARG A 823 28.09 -25.73 39.72
C ARG A 823 29.59 -25.80 40.01
N TYR A 824 30.25 -26.93 39.74
CA TYR A 824 31.70 -27.04 39.93
C TYR A 824 32.45 -26.14 38.94
N ALA A 825 32.09 -26.16 37.65
CA ALA A 825 32.70 -25.28 36.65
C ALA A 825 32.62 -23.78 37.03
N LEU A 826 31.47 -23.31 37.54
CA LEU A 826 31.31 -21.94 38.05
C LEU A 826 32.15 -21.64 39.29
N VAL A 827 32.31 -22.61 40.20
CA VAL A 827 33.16 -22.48 41.39
C VAL A 827 34.64 -22.43 41.00
N ASP A 828 35.07 -23.25 40.06
CA ASP A 828 36.45 -23.31 39.60
C ASP A 828 36.83 -22.06 38.78
N LEU A 829 35.92 -21.55 37.94
CA LEU A 829 36.07 -20.26 37.28
C LEU A 829 36.14 -19.09 38.29
N ALA A 830 35.32 -19.12 39.35
CA ALA A 830 35.40 -18.14 40.44
C ALA A 830 36.75 -18.23 41.20
N ASN A 831 37.27 -19.44 41.40
CA ASN A 831 38.57 -19.68 42.04
C ASN A 831 39.74 -19.22 41.15
N ALA A 832 39.65 -19.37 39.83
CA ALA A 832 40.66 -18.94 38.86
C ALA A 832 40.71 -17.41 38.69
N ILE A 833 39.55 -16.74 38.73
CA ILE A 833 39.46 -15.28 38.59
C ILE A 833 39.83 -14.53 39.88
N ARG A 834 39.68 -15.18 41.05
CA ARG A 834 39.99 -14.67 42.40
C ARG A 834 41.32 -13.91 42.44
N ALA A 835 41.27 -12.64 42.87
CA ALA A 835 42.47 -11.83 43.00
C ALA A 835 43.43 -12.42 44.04
N LYS A 836 44.68 -12.69 43.65
CA LYS A 836 45.74 -13.25 44.52
C LYS A 836 45.91 -12.41 45.79
N SER A 837 46.06 -13.08 46.92
CA SER A 837 46.55 -12.47 48.16
C SER A 837 48.01 -12.04 47.99
N TRP A 838 48.41 -10.99 48.72
CA TRP A 838 49.83 -10.66 48.94
C TRP A 838 50.37 -11.43 50.17
N PHE A 839 49.99 -12.70 50.24
CA PHE A 839 50.30 -13.72 51.24
C PHE A 839 50.27 -15.06 50.52
#